data_AF-A0AAN3IPX3-F1
#
_entry.id   AF-A0AAN3IPX3-F1
#
_cell.length_a   1.000
_cell.length_b   1.000
_cell.length_c   1.000
_cell.angle_alpha   90.00
_cell.angle_beta   90.00
_cell.angle_gamma   90.00
#
_symmetry.space_group_name_H-M   'P 1'
#
loop_
_entity.id
_entity.type
_entity.pdbx_description
1 polymer ?
#
loop_
_entity_poly.entity_id
_entity_poly.type
_entity_poly.pdbx_seq_one_letter_code
_entity_poly.pdbx_strand_id
1 'polypeptide(L)'
;PVVSSRDHSSITIDNVSYYAGDDIKVRVELKDESNQPVAYQKEELVKAVTVENSKPGTTIVWHEEQPGVYTANYPAHKQGTALRAQLSLHNWNAPLQSHIYNIEANQNKARVATLSATNNDVYADKKTFNTLTINVTDESDNPLTNHQVTFKNEKGSAEFVEPPQQNTDGYGVATINMVSQVAEENTISATLPNGFSQRIIAKFVSDSSTPKFKQLVADPDTIIAGNSQGSTLTAIVTDFHNNPLKDMKVNFVAPGGSQLDNTTATTDQSGIVRVHLTSSKAGSYSVDASLEVDKNIHQSVTITVVPNREQSVMTLNARSGSAIANNTNIVTLTASVKDVYGHPLPDEDVKFTLPASMTGNFTLSSETARTDANGDAVVTLRGTKAGEFTVTATLTRNNTVAYQQVSFIGDTNSAQLQPLTASLNSIVAGNSTGSTLTATILDAYQNPLKDQLVTFQSNDVTLSGTEVTTNTLGQATVTMTSNIAGQHNVVVSRKAQASDNKTFNLSVLPDESSAKVISITGAEKTITVGENITLRILVQDAFNNVIAGQRVRLSAQPTTNITIGDTAYTDNNGYAYVNLLSTQPGVYQVTATLDNNSSSKVDVNVANGKLELTSSKPETTVHNSEGITLTATARNARGELMPGQIITFSVTPEGATLSNTGEVLTDQSGQAKVTLTSDKVNVYTVTAIMGKDVPVQSQVTVAVKADAKTAHVVSVVASPDTITADGIDSSTITSRVEDDYGFPVEGVDVSHGLDTKGSPVVNIPTTRTDQSGQVTATITSTLAETLTVNVQVPGTANQSATITLVAGTADESKSILKSDVDTLKADYQQSAKLTLTLQDKYGNPIVTSDHLEFVQSGPFVNFLKLSDIDYSQRNYGEYTVTVTGGKEGTATLIPMLNGVHQANLSISLNLIQSIKEMSGHVTANNHTFSTAKFPSEGFAGAYYTLNNDNFEAGKTVDDYMFSSSQGWVSVDASGKVSFANIGDQTSVTISAVPRQGGTTYQTLIKLKGWWVNNGNHTNIWLAANALCHAKNDGYNLPGITHLTSGENKRTQGSLYGEWGNVGAFSSNSQFTPGAYWTSESDDYSRHYYVQMLTGMTGSDADSSPQLTACRKSL
;
A
#
# COMPACT_ATOMS: atom_id res chain seq x y z
N PRO A 1 -38.22 144.13 11.85
CA PRO A 1 -37.93 143.07 10.86
C PRO A 1 -39.05 143.02 9.81
N VAL A 2 -38.70 143.18 8.54
CA VAL A 2 -39.64 142.95 7.44
C VAL A 2 -39.94 141.45 7.43
N VAL A 3 -41.23 141.10 7.51
CA VAL A 3 -41.67 139.71 7.61
C VAL A 3 -42.11 139.23 6.22
N SER A 4 -41.62 138.07 5.78
CA SER A 4 -42.01 137.50 4.49
C SER A 4 -43.46 137.05 4.48
N SER A 5 -44.16 137.41 3.41
CA SER A 5 -45.53 137.02 3.09
C SER A 5 -45.54 135.70 2.32
N ARG A 6 -46.41 134.78 2.72
CA ARG A 6 -46.57 133.49 2.04
C ARG A 6 -47.08 133.67 0.62
N ASP A 7 -48.05 134.57 0.43
CA ASP A 7 -48.79 134.70 -0.83
C ASP A 7 -47.97 135.40 -1.93
N HIS A 8 -46.89 136.10 -1.54
CA HIS A 8 -45.97 136.77 -2.46
C HIS A 8 -44.62 136.04 -2.60
N SER A 9 -44.39 134.99 -1.82
CA SER A 9 -43.17 134.19 -1.85
C SER A 9 -43.35 132.94 -2.72
N SER A 10 -42.25 132.34 -3.17
CA SER A 10 -42.29 131.11 -3.96
C SER A 10 -41.13 130.18 -3.65
N ILE A 11 -41.36 128.88 -3.81
CA ILE A 11 -40.31 127.87 -3.86
C ILE A 11 -40.44 127.12 -5.19
N THR A 12 -39.35 127.03 -5.92
CA THR A 12 -39.25 126.28 -7.16
C THR A 12 -38.05 125.36 -7.12
N ILE A 13 -38.08 124.38 -8.02
CA ILE A 13 -36.98 123.47 -8.31
C ILE A 13 -36.65 123.62 -9.78
N ASP A 14 -35.43 123.24 -10.18
CA ASP A 14 -34.92 123.45 -11.52
C ASP A 14 -35.35 122.36 -12.52
N ASN A 15 -35.70 121.17 -12.04
CA ASN A 15 -36.14 120.06 -12.87
C ASN A 15 -37.30 119.26 -12.25
N VAL A 16 -37.96 118.45 -13.08
CA VAL A 16 -39.08 117.56 -12.70
C VAL A 16 -38.66 116.09 -12.56
N SER A 17 -37.42 115.75 -12.92
CA SER A 17 -36.84 114.41 -12.71
C SER A 17 -35.34 114.51 -12.43
N TYR A 18 -34.85 113.70 -11.50
CA TYR A 18 -33.45 113.59 -11.09
C TYR A 18 -33.04 112.13 -11.01
N TYR A 19 -31.78 111.80 -11.30
CA TYR A 19 -31.23 110.51 -10.91
C TYR A 19 -30.68 110.58 -9.48
N ALA A 20 -30.74 109.48 -8.74
CA ALA A 20 -30.06 109.39 -7.45
C ALA A 20 -28.57 109.76 -7.60
N GLY A 21 -28.12 110.72 -6.80
CA GLY A 21 -26.79 111.34 -6.89
C GLY A 21 -26.74 112.69 -7.63
N ASP A 22 -27.80 113.10 -8.34
CA ASP A 22 -27.90 114.44 -8.95
C ASP A 22 -28.23 115.51 -7.89
N ASP A 23 -27.93 116.78 -8.18
CA ASP A 23 -28.31 117.92 -7.34
C ASP A 23 -29.70 118.44 -7.72
N ILE A 24 -30.60 118.50 -6.74
CA ILE A 24 -31.90 119.19 -6.82
C ILE A 24 -31.67 120.65 -6.43
N LYS A 25 -31.74 121.57 -7.40
CA LYS A 25 -31.51 122.99 -7.12
C LYS A 25 -32.82 123.65 -6.71
N VAL A 26 -32.94 123.92 -5.42
CA VAL A 26 -34.09 124.61 -4.83
C VAL A 26 -33.85 126.11 -4.89
N ARG A 27 -34.81 126.86 -5.43
CA ARG A 27 -34.83 128.32 -5.46
C ARG A 27 -36.00 128.84 -4.65
N VAL A 28 -35.74 129.77 -3.74
CA VAL A 28 -36.75 130.41 -2.90
C VAL A 28 -36.74 131.91 -3.19
N GLU A 29 -37.89 132.49 -3.54
CA GLU A 29 -38.08 133.94 -3.49
C GLU A 29 -38.90 134.29 -2.24
N LEU A 30 -38.32 135.08 -1.34
CA LEU A 30 -39.02 135.65 -0.19
C LEU A 30 -39.37 137.11 -0.46
N LYS A 31 -40.65 137.43 -0.40
CA LYS A 31 -41.17 138.81 -0.51
C LYS A 31 -42.09 139.11 0.66
N ASP A 32 -42.21 140.37 1.04
CA ASP A 32 -43.15 140.83 2.05
C ASP A 32 -44.56 141.09 1.47
N GLU A 33 -45.51 141.52 2.31
CA GLU A 33 -46.89 141.85 1.90
C GLU A 33 -46.98 143.00 0.88
N SER A 34 -45.94 143.81 0.76
CA SER A 34 -45.83 144.90 -0.24
C SER A 34 -45.06 144.48 -1.49
N ASN A 35 -44.82 143.17 -1.65
CA ASN A 35 -44.09 142.57 -2.76
C ASN A 35 -42.61 143.00 -2.84
N GLN A 36 -42.02 143.47 -1.72
CA GLN A 36 -40.62 143.84 -1.60
C GLN A 36 -39.76 142.65 -1.15
N PRO A 37 -38.50 142.53 -1.60
CA PRO A 37 -37.65 141.38 -1.29
C PRO A 37 -37.22 141.30 0.18
N VAL A 38 -37.22 140.09 0.76
CA VAL A 38 -36.79 139.83 2.15
C VAL A 38 -35.39 139.21 2.17
N ALA A 39 -34.40 140.07 2.36
CA ALA A 39 -32.98 139.70 2.34
C ALA A 39 -32.44 139.08 3.66
N TYR A 40 -31.26 138.46 3.58
CA TYR A 40 -30.49 137.91 4.71
C TYR A 40 -31.13 136.75 5.51
N GLN A 41 -31.93 135.88 4.86
CA GLN A 41 -32.66 134.76 5.52
C GLN A 41 -32.00 133.38 5.36
N LYS A 42 -30.72 133.32 4.98
CA LYS A 42 -30.02 132.05 4.66
C LYS A 42 -30.07 131.02 5.80
N GLU A 43 -29.84 131.46 7.03
CA GLU A 43 -29.83 130.57 8.22
C GLU A 43 -31.23 130.01 8.53
N GLU A 44 -32.27 130.80 8.26
CA GLU A 44 -33.65 130.39 8.48
C GLU A 44 -34.09 129.37 7.42
N LEU A 45 -33.66 129.54 6.17
CA LEU A 45 -33.94 128.61 5.08
C LEU A 45 -33.35 127.22 5.27
N VAL A 46 -32.24 127.08 6.02
CA VAL A 46 -31.68 125.76 6.40
C VAL A 46 -32.67 124.95 7.24
N LYS A 47 -33.47 125.62 8.07
CA LYS A 47 -34.47 124.97 8.95
C LYS A 47 -35.86 124.90 8.30
N ALA A 48 -36.15 125.85 7.42
CA ALA A 48 -37.47 126.04 6.83
C ALA A 48 -37.70 125.22 5.57
N VAL A 49 -36.65 124.75 4.88
CA VAL A 49 -36.78 123.98 3.64
C VAL A 49 -36.53 122.50 3.88
N THR A 50 -37.47 121.66 3.44
CA THR A 50 -37.32 120.20 3.39
C THR A 50 -37.44 119.72 1.95
N VAL A 51 -36.58 118.77 1.57
CA VAL A 51 -36.57 118.17 0.23
C VAL A 51 -36.69 116.66 0.38
N GLU A 52 -37.85 116.12 -0.01
CA GLU A 52 -38.15 114.69 0.09
C GLU A 52 -37.12 113.83 -0.66
N ASN A 53 -36.74 112.70 -0.08
CA ASN A 53 -35.77 111.75 -0.65
C ASN A 53 -34.39 112.34 -1.05
N SER A 54 -34.05 113.53 -0.56
CA SER A 54 -32.67 114.02 -0.58
C SER A 54 -31.79 113.25 0.41
N LYS A 55 -30.47 113.24 0.19
CA LYS A 55 -29.53 112.49 1.01
C LYS A 55 -29.48 113.03 2.45
N PRO A 56 -29.88 112.21 3.46
CA PRO A 56 -29.86 112.64 4.85
C PRO A 56 -28.45 113.04 5.31
N GLY A 57 -28.36 114.03 6.20
CA GLY A 57 -27.09 114.45 6.81
C GLY A 57 -26.16 115.26 5.91
N THR A 58 -26.59 115.63 4.69
CA THR A 58 -25.82 116.53 3.82
C THR A 58 -25.89 117.97 4.36
N THR A 59 -24.76 118.66 4.47
CA THR A 59 -24.73 120.09 4.80
C THR A 59 -25.23 120.91 3.61
N ILE A 60 -26.37 121.60 3.79
CA ILE A 60 -26.97 122.45 2.76
C ILE A 60 -26.51 123.90 2.96
N VAL A 61 -26.02 124.51 1.89
CA VAL A 61 -25.56 125.90 1.88
C VAL A 61 -26.49 126.73 1.00
N TRP A 62 -27.10 127.76 1.59
CA TRP A 62 -27.95 128.70 0.88
C TRP A 62 -27.16 129.90 0.38
N HIS A 63 -27.25 130.17 -0.92
CA HIS A 63 -26.72 131.38 -1.56
C HIS A 63 -27.85 132.36 -1.80
N GLU A 64 -27.59 133.66 -1.57
CA GLU A 64 -28.55 134.72 -1.87
C GLU A 64 -28.03 135.39 -3.14
N GLU A 65 -28.71 135.17 -4.24
CA GLU A 65 -28.28 135.60 -5.57
C GLU A 65 -28.56 137.10 -5.76
N GLN A 66 -29.69 137.55 -5.23
CA GLN A 66 -30.15 138.93 -5.18
C GLN A 66 -31.02 139.09 -3.92
N PRO A 67 -31.26 140.32 -3.42
CA PRO A 67 -32.09 140.52 -2.24
C PRO A 67 -33.39 139.73 -2.33
N GLY A 68 -33.64 138.84 -1.37
CA GLY A 68 -34.85 138.03 -1.30
C GLY A 68 -34.90 136.81 -2.23
N VAL A 69 -33.85 136.50 -2.98
CA VAL A 69 -33.78 135.32 -3.86
C VAL A 69 -32.65 134.40 -3.42
N TYR A 70 -32.99 133.17 -3.04
CA TYR A 70 -32.05 132.19 -2.49
C TYR A 70 -32.01 130.90 -3.30
N THR A 71 -30.84 130.27 -3.39
CA THR A 71 -30.61 129.01 -4.09
C THR A 71 -29.80 128.05 -3.22
N ALA A 72 -30.12 126.75 -3.26
CA ALA A 72 -29.34 125.69 -2.63
C ALA A 72 -29.48 124.38 -3.40
N ASN A 73 -28.46 123.53 -3.36
CA ASN A 73 -28.45 122.21 -3.98
C ASN A 73 -28.69 121.12 -2.93
N TYR A 74 -29.64 120.24 -3.18
CA TYR A 74 -29.92 119.06 -2.37
C TYR A 74 -29.62 117.80 -3.17
N PRO A 75 -28.69 116.92 -2.76
CA PRO A 75 -28.42 115.70 -3.49
C PRO A 75 -29.61 114.74 -3.44
N ALA A 76 -30.13 114.33 -4.59
CA ALA A 76 -31.12 113.27 -4.72
C ALA A 76 -30.55 111.94 -4.21
N HIS A 77 -31.33 111.13 -3.49
CA HIS A 77 -30.82 109.89 -2.89
C HIS A 77 -31.73 108.67 -3.08
N LYS A 78 -32.94 108.67 -2.51
CA LYS A 78 -33.84 107.50 -2.61
C LYS A 78 -34.82 107.65 -3.76
N GLN A 79 -35.00 106.59 -4.52
CA GLN A 79 -35.98 106.56 -5.60
C GLN A 79 -37.39 106.88 -5.05
N GLY A 80 -38.16 107.70 -5.76
CA GLY A 80 -39.52 108.06 -5.37
C GLY A 80 -40.22 108.91 -6.43
N THR A 81 -41.55 108.87 -6.45
CA THR A 81 -42.39 109.64 -7.38
C THR A 81 -43.28 110.64 -6.66
N ALA A 82 -43.69 111.70 -7.35
CA ALA A 82 -44.53 112.77 -6.83
C ALA A 82 -43.97 113.51 -5.59
N LEU A 83 -42.64 113.57 -5.50
CA LEU A 83 -41.89 114.20 -4.43
C LEU A 83 -41.98 115.73 -4.50
N ARG A 84 -41.83 116.43 -3.37
CA ARG A 84 -41.88 117.90 -3.30
C ARG A 84 -40.79 118.48 -2.40
N ALA A 85 -40.34 119.69 -2.74
CA ALA A 85 -39.59 120.56 -1.83
C ALA A 85 -40.60 121.47 -1.15
N GLN A 86 -40.49 121.60 0.17
CA GLN A 86 -41.42 122.38 0.98
C GLN A 86 -40.67 123.50 1.69
N LEU A 87 -41.24 124.69 1.69
CA LEU A 87 -40.77 125.85 2.43
C LEU A 87 -41.79 126.19 3.51
N SER A 88 -41.38 126.14 4.77
CA SER A 88 -42.22 126.44 5.92
C SER A 88 -41.51 127.41 6.86
N LEU A 89 -41.92 128.67 6.84
CA LEU A 89 -41.43 129.67 7.78
C LEU A 89 -42.35 129.75 9.00
N HIS A 90 -41.79 130.05 10.18
CA HIS A 90 -42.48 129.96 11.47
C HIS A 90 -43.76 130.80 11.56
N ASN A 91 -43.86 131.87 10.77
CA ASN A 91 -44.99 132.80 10.74
C ASN A 91 -46.06 132.45 9.69
N TRP A 92 -45.95 131.32 9.00
CA TRP A 92 -46.91 130.88 7.98
C TRP A 92 -47.82 129.76 8.49
N ASN A 93 -49.07 129.75 8.03
CA ASN A 93 -50.09 128.77 8.41
C ASN A 93 -50.03 127.46 7.60
N ALA A 94 -49.29 127.44 6.49
CA ALA A 94 -49.06 126.26 5.67
C ALA A 94 -47.76 126.42 4.85
N PRO A 95 -47.05 125.33 4.54
CA PRO A 95 -45.87 125.42 3.69
C PRO A 95 -46.23 125.85 2.26
N LEU A 96 -45.26 126.44 1.56
CA LEU A 96 -45.24 126.48 0.09
C LEU A 96 -44.59 125.20 -0.42
N GLN A 97 -45.06 124.73 -1.57
CA GLN A 97 -44.54 123.53 -2.19
C GLN A 97 -44.04 123.85 -3.60
N SER A 98 -42.95 123.21 -3.99
CA SER A 98 -42.51 123.19 -5.38
C SER A 98 -43.50 122.41 -6.24
N HIS A 99 -43.28 122.44 -7.57
CA HIS A 99 -43.85 121.42 -8.46
C HIS A 99 -43.36 120.03 -8.06
N ILE A 100 -44.11 119.00 -8.45
CA ILE A 100 -43.71 117.60 -8.22
C ILE A 100 -42.44 117.26 -9.01
N TYR A 101 -41.60 116.42 -8.43
CA TYR A 101 -40.48 115.79 -9.12
C TYR A 101 -40.38 114.30 -8.78
N ASN A 102 -39.60 113.58 -9.57
CA ASN A 102 -39.27 112.18 -9.34
C ASN A 102 -37.77 112.03 -9.15
N ILE A 103 -37.36 111.06 -8.33
CA ILE A 103 -35.98 110.57 -8.27
C ILE A 103 -35.99 109.16 -8.84
N GLU A 104 -35.22 108.92 -9.89
CA GLU A 104 -35.00 107.61 -10.51
C GLU A 104 -33.66 107.01 -10.06
N ALA A 105 -33.56 105.69 -10.00
CA ALA A 105 -32.31 105.02 -9.71
C ALA A 105 -31.30 105.24 -10.87
N ASN A 106 -30.03 105.45 -10.53
CA ASN A 106 -29.03 105.84 -11.53
C ASN A 106 -28.48 104.63 -12.30
N GLN A 107 -29.00 104.41 -13.51
CA GLN A 107 -28.64 103.29 -14.38
C GLN A 107 -27.16 103.26 -14.79
N ASN A 108 -26.49 104.43 -14.86
CA ASN A 108 -25.08 104.50 -15.25
C ASN A 108 -24.13 104.16 -14.08
N LYS A 109 -24.64 104.23 -12.85
CA LYS A 109 -23.90 103.94 -11.61
C LYS A 109 -24.30 102.59 -11.00
N ALA A 110 -24.62 101.63 -11.87
CA ALA A 110 -25.01 100.29 -11.47
C ALA A 110 -23.86 99.52 -10.78
N ARG A 111 -24.19 98.79 -9.72
CA ARG A 111 -23.29 97.88 -9.01
C ARG A 111 -24.00 96.58 -8.67
N VAL A 112 -23.23 95.51 -8.50
CA VAL A 112 -23.75 94.24 -7.98
C VAL A 112 -23.79 94.31 -6.46
N ALA A 113 -24.99 94.26 -5.89
CA ALA A 113 -25.18 94.19 -4.45
C ALA A 113 -24.87 92.77 -3.95
N THR A 114 -25.39 91.75 -4.62
CA THR A 114 -25.12 90.34 -4.30
C THR A 114 -25.14 89.47 -5.55
N LEU A 115 -24.30 88.44 -5.60
CA LEU A 115 -24.38 87.34 -6.54
C LEU A 115 -24.33 86.03 -5.75
N SER A 116 -25.35 85.19 -5.91
CA SER A 116 -25.48 83.91 -5.20
C SER A 116 -25.92 82.80 -6.15
N ALA A 117 -25.53 81.57 -5.83
CA ALA A 117 -26.01 80.36 -6.47
C ALA A 117 -26.84 79.56 -5.47
N THR A 118 -28.04 79.14 -5.87
CA THR A 118 -28.92 78.27 -5.09
C THR A 118 -29.00 76.90 -5.76
N ASN A 119 -29.21 75.86 -4.95
CA ASN A 119 -29.07 74.46 -5.36
C ASN A 119 -27.64 74.13 -5.85
N ASN A 120 -26.64 74.56 -5.09
CA ASN A 120 -25.28 74.07 -5.31
C ASN A 120 -25.20 72.58 -4.92
N ASP A 121 -24.40 71.79 -5.64
CA ASP A 121 -24.30 70.33 -5.50
C ASP A 121 -25.53 69.54 -6.02
N VAL A 122 -26.24 70.06 -7.02
CA VAL A 122 -27.28 69.30 -7.76
C VAL A 122 -26.69 68.28 -8.72
N TYR A 123 -27.48 67.26 -9.07
CA TYR A 123 -27.07 66.22 -10.00
C TYR A 123 -26.87 66.75 -11.43
N ALA A 124 -25.83 66.23 -12.10
CA ALA A 124 -25.54 66.51 -13.50
C ALA A 124 -26.41 65.67 -14.45
N ASP A 125 -27.72 65.90 -14.43
CA ASP A 125 -28.74 65.07 -15.11
C ASP A 125 -29.48 65.78 -16.27
N LYS A 126 -29.06 67.00 -16.66
CA LYS A 126 -29.78 67.96 -17.53
C LYS A 126 -31.20 68.35 -17.09
N LYS A 127 -31.64 67.96 -15.90
CA LYS A 127 -33.01 68.21 -15.41
C LYS A 127 -33.05 69.12 -14.20
N THR A 128 -32.09 68.97 -13.30
CA THR A 128 -32.03 69.71 -12.04
C THR A 128 -31.29 71.03 -12.24
N PHE A 129 -31.92 72.14 -11.81
CA PHE A 129 -31.38 73.49 -12.01
C PHE A 129 -30.50 73.92 -10.84
N ASN A 130 -29.31 74.43 -11.17
CA ASN A 130 -28.56 75.34 -10.30
C ASN A 130 -28.94 76.77 -10.71
N THR A 131 -29.49 77.55 -9.78
CA THR A 131 -30.08 78.87 -10.09
C THR A 131 -29.14 79.97 -9.60
N LEU A 132 -28.74 80.85 -10.51
CA LEU A 132 -27.97 82.04 -10.18
C LEU A 132 -28.93 83.21 -9.96
N THR A 133 -28.70 83.97 -8.88
CA THR A 133 -29.46 85.17 -8.55
C THR A 133 -28.50 86.33 -8.35
N ILE A 134 -28.74 87.41 -9.08
CA ILE A 134 -27.99 88.66 -8.95
C ILE A 134 -28.93 89.78 -8.53
N ASN A 135 -28.48 90.59 -7.57
CA ASN A 135 -29.16 91.81 -7.17
C ASN A 135 -28.31 93.02 -7.61
N VAL A 136 -28.93 93.95 -8.34
CA VAL A 136 -28.27 95.10 -8.95
C VAL A 136 -28.91 96.39 -8.42
N THR A 137 -28.08 97.26 -7.86
CA THR A 137 -28.50 98.56 -7.33
C THR A 137 -27.66 99.68 -7.94
N ASP A 138 -28.06 100.93 -7.76
CA ASP A 138 -27.16 102.06 -7.95
C ASP A 138 -26.22 102.26 -6.73
N GLU A 139 -25.40 103.31 -6.75
CA GLU A 139 -24.50 103.66 -5.64
C GLU A 139 -25.22 104.01 -4.32
N SER A 140 -26.52 104.31 -4.37
CA SER A 140 -27.37 104.71 -3.23
C SER A 140 -28.28 103.57 -2.72
N ASP A 141 -28.00 102.33 -3.12
CA ASP A 141 -28.80 101.14 -2.80
C ASP A 141 -30.26 101.25 -3.29
N ASN A 142 -30.49 101.93 -4.41
CA ASN A 142 -31.79 101.85 -5.08
C ASN A 142 -31.77 100.69 -6.08
N PRO A 143 -32.79 99.81 -6.08
CA PRO A 143 -32.87 98.71 -7.03
C PRO A 143 -32.97 99.24 -8.47
N LEU A 144 -32.17 98.68 -9.37
CA LEU A 144 -32.23 99.06 -10.78
C LEU A 144 -33.21 98.16 -11.51
N THR A 145 -34.40 98.67 -11.83
CA THR A 145 -35.41 97.94 -12.61
C THR A 145 -35.04 97.86 -14.08
N ASN A 146 -35.30 96.72 -14.71
CA ASN A 146 -35.09 96.45 -16.14
C ASN A 146 -33.65 96.73 -16.61
N HIS A 147 -32.69 96.59 -15.70
CA HIS A 147 -31.26 96.73 -15.98
C HIS A 147 -30.71 95.41 -16.51
N GLN A 148 -29.99 95.47 -17.62
CA GLN A 148 -29.46 94.28 -18.26
C GLN A 148 -28.29 93.70 -17.44
N VAL A 149 -28.25 92.38 -17.33
CA VAL A 149 -27.13 91.60 -16.79
C VAL A 149 -26.78 90.52 -17.81
N THR A 150 -25.50 90.42 -18.16
CA THR A 150 -25.00 89.35 -19.02
C THR A 150 -24.26 88.31 -18.18
N PHE A 151 -24.80 87.11 -18.11
CA PHE A 151 -24.14 85.94 -17.53
C PHE A 151 -23.26 85.26 -18.56
N LYS A 152 -22.12 84.72 -18.12
CA LYS A 152 -21.22 83.93 -18.96
C LYS A 152 -20.58 82.84 -18.14
N ASN A 153 -20.71 81.59 -18.60
CA ASN A 153 -19.91 80.49 -18.10
C ASN A 153 -18.48 80.65 -18.66
N GLU A 154 -17.52 80.94 -17.78
CA GLU A 154 -16.12 81.16 -18.15
C GLU A 154 -15.32 79.85 -18.17
N LYS A 155 -15.74 78.86 -17.37
CA LYS A 155 -15.07 77.56 -17.24
C LYS A 155 -16.08 76.51 -16.81
N GLY A 156 -16.11 75.39 -17.52
CA GLY A 156 -17.06 74.29 -17.32
C GLY A 156 -18.02 74.18 -18.49
N SER A 157 -18.80 73.10 -18.53
CA SER A 157 -19.69 72.71 -19.62
C SER A 157 -21.17 72.94 -19.34
N ALA A 158 -21.52 73.44 -18.15
CA ALA A 158 -22.92 73.75 -17.83
C ALA A 158 -23.49 74.81 -18.77
N GLU A 159 -24.71 74.55 -19.23
CA GLU A 159 -25.45 75.37 -20.19
C GLU A 159 -26.49 76.21 -19.42
N PHE A 160 -26.69 77.45 -19.86
CA PHE A 160 -27.82 78.26 -19.38
C PHE A 160 -29.12 77.80 -20.05
N VAL A 161 -30.20 77.72 -19.27
CA VAL A 161 -31.53 77.34 -19.76
C VAL A 161 -32.19 78.52 -20.47
N GLU A 162 -32.09 79.71 -19.88
CA GLU A 162 -32.55 80.97 -20.46
C GLU A 162 -31.43 81.68 -21.23
N PRO A 163 -31.74 82.68 -22.09
CA PRO A 163 -30.73 83.50 -22.74
C PRO A 163 -29.73 84.11 -21.73
N PRO A 164 -28.42 84.20 -22.04
CA PRO A 164 -27.43 84.68 -21.07
C PRO A 164 -27.62 86.15 -20.66
N GLN A 165 -28.42 86.91 -21.41
CA GLN A 165 -28.81 88.27 -21.06
C GLN A 165 -30.16 88.26 -20.36
N GLN A 166 -30.18 88.70 -19.11
CA GLN A 166 -31.39 88.83 -18.30
C GLN A 166 -31.57 90.28 -17.88
N ASN A 167 -32.81 90.73 -17.72
CA ASN A 167 -33.09 92.03 -17.14
C ASN A 167 -33.54 91.86 -15.70
N THR A 168 -33.13 92.78 -14.85
CA THR A 168 -33.60 92.83 -13.47
C THR A 168 -35.08 93.18 -13.37
N ASP A 169 -35.76 92.62 -12.39
CA ASP A 169 -37.15 92.90 -12.08
C ASP A 169 -37.34 94.24 -11.33
N GLY A 170 -38.55 94.53 -10.85
CA GLY A 170 -38.88 95.74 -10.09
C GLY A 170 -38.16 95.88 -8.75
N TYR A 171 -37.46 94.85 -8.29
CA TYR A 171 -36.66 94.83 -7.06
C TYR A 171 -35.15 94.81 -7.34
N GLY A 172 -34.73 94.95 -8.61
CA GLY A 172 -33.32 94.94 -9.00
C GLY A 172 -32.74 93.52 -9.11
N VAL A 173 -33.58 92.48 -9.14
CA VAL A 173 -33.13 91.08 -9.13
C VAL A 173 -33.23 90.47 -10.53
N ALA A 174 -32.18 89.81 -11.00
CA ALA A 174 -32.23 88.94 -12.17
C ALA A 174 -31.84 87.50 -11.79
N THR A 175 -32.47 86.52 -12.43
CA THR A 175 -32.20 85.09 -12.20
C THR A 175 -31.93 84.38 -13.51
N ILE A 176 -31.09 83.34 -13.46
CA ILE A 176 -30.84 82.44 -14.59
C ILE A 176 -30.59 81.03 -14.09
N ASN A 177 -31.14 80.03 -14.77
CA ASN A 177 -30.97 78.63 -14.45
C ASN A 177 -29.87 78.00 -15.32
N MET A 178 -29.15 77.06 -14.72
CA MET A 178 -28.13 76.27 -15.40
C MET A 178 -28.40 74.78 -15.24
N VAL A 179 -28.03 74.01 -16.26
CA VAL A 179 -28.06 72.53 -16.27
C VAL A 179 -26.72 71.97 -16.76
N SER A 180 -26.37 70.76 -16.33
CA SER A 180 -25.17 70.04 -16.81
C SER A 180 -25.45 68.54 -16.96
N GLN A 181 -24.72 67.86 -17.86
CA GLN A 181 -24.56 66.38 -17.86
C GLN A 181 -23.25 65.93 -17.24
N VAL A 182 -22.33 66.87 -17.02
CA VAL A 182 -21.00 66.62 -16.50
C VAL A 182 -20.97 67.07 -15.05
N ALA A 183 -20.58 66.17 -14.16
CA ALA A 183 -20.34 66.48 -12.76
C ALA A 183 -19.02 67.27 -12.63
N GLU A 184 -19.12 68.58 -12.44
CA GLU A 184 -17.98 69.48 -12.33
C GLU A 184 -18.34 70.83 -11.69
N GLU A 185 -17.31 71.60 -11.36
CA GLU A 185 -17.44 72.99 -10.92
C GLU A 185 -17.40 73.94 -12.12
N ASN A 186 -18.41 74.82 -12.22
CA ASN A 186 -18.53 75.83 -13.28
C ASN A 186 -18.26 77.22 -12.71
N THR A 187 -17.38 77.99 -13.34
CA THR A 187 -17.08 79.37 -12.95
C THR A 187 -17.88 80.35 -13.81
N ILE A 188 -18.79 81.09 -13.18
CA ILE A 188 -19.72 81.98 -13.88
C ILE A 188 -19.38 83.43 -13.56
N SER A 189 -19.40 84.28 -14.59
CA SER A 189 -19.32 85.74 -14.46
C SER A 189 -20.67 86.37 -14.78
N ALA A 190 -21.05 87.39 -14.03
CA ALA A 190 -22.22 88.22 -14.30
C ALA A 190 -21.75 89.67 -14.48
N THR A 191 -22.02 90.24 -15.66
CA THR A 191 -21.46 91.51 -16.12
C THR A 191 -22.58 92.51 -16.40
N LEU A 192 -22.43 93.73 -15.87
CA LEU A 192 -23.32 94.86 -16.10
C LEU A 192 -22.87 95.70 -17.32
N PRO A 193 -23.76 96.46 -17.98
CA PRO A 193 -23.45 97.30 -19.14
C PRO A 193 -22.33 98.33 -18.92
N ASN A 194 -22.12 98.77 -17.69
CA ASN A 194 -21.03 99.69 -17.33
C ASN A 194 -19.66 99.00 -17.14
N GLY A 195 -19.57 97.69 -17.41
CA GLY A 195 -18.35 96.89 -17.34
C GLY A 195 -18.06 96.29 -15.96
N PHE A 196 -18.88 96.56 -14.93
CA PHE A 196 -18.74 95.89 -13.65
C PHE A 196 -19.05 94.39 -13.78
N SER A 197 -18.21 93.52 -13.21
CA SER A 197 -18.38 92.06 -13.30
C SER A 197 -18.05 91.37 -11.97
N GLN A 198 -18.82 90.34 -11.61
CA GLN A 198 -18.61 89.52 -10.43
C GLN A 198 -18.63 88.03 -10.80
N ARG A 199 -17.84 87.20 -10.11
CA ARG A 199 -17.75 85.75 -10.34
C ARG A 199 -18.34 84.92 -9.20
N ILE A 200 -18.82 83.73 -9.53
CA ILE A 200 -19.30 82.70 -8.61
C ILE A 200 -19.03 81.29 -9.15
N ILE A 201 -18.96 80.29 -8.28
CA ILE A 201 -18.86 78.87 -8.64
C ILE A 201 -20.24 78.21 -8.50
N ALA A 202 -20.69 77.53 -9.55
CA ALA A 202 -21.87 76.67 -9.57
C ALA A 202 -21.43 75.21 -9.80
N LYS A 203 -21.70 74.33 -8.84
CA LYS A 203 -21.22 72.94 -8.81
C LYS A 203 -22.34 71.95 -9.12
N PHE A 204 -22.06 71.02 -10.03
CA PHE A 204 -22.87 69.84 -10.32
C PHE A 204 -22.12 68.57 -9.86
N VAL A 205 -22.84 67.60 -9.30
CA VAL A 205 -22.29 66.32 -8.81
C VAL A 205 -22.85 65.13 -9.58
N SER A 206 -22.15 64.00 -9.53
CA SER A 206 -22.58 62.74 -10.12
C SER A 206 -23.77 62.15 -9.36
N ASP A 207 -24.69 61.48 -10.06
CA ASP A 207 -25.88 60.89 -9.45
C ASP A 207 -25.62 59.49 -8.91
N SER A 208 -25.43 59.36 -7.58
CA SER A 208 -25.20 58.07 -6.92
C SER A 208 -26.45 57.19 -6.82
N SER A 209 -27.63 57.67 -7.22
CA SER A 209 -28.87 56.88 -7.25
C SER A 209 -29.03 56.07 -8.54
N THR A 210 -28.25 56.37 -9.59
CA THR A 210 -28.26 55.65 -10.87
C THR A 210 -26.91 54.99 -11.20
N PRO A 211 -26.30 54.23 -10.27
CA PRO A 211 -24.97 53.71 -10.49
C PRO A 211 -24.97 52.57 -11.52
N LYS A 212 -23.86 52.42 -12.24
CA LYS A 212 -23.62 51.32 -13.17
C LYS A 212 -22.14 50.98 -13.24
N PHE A 213 -21.81 49.72 -13.56
CA PHE A 213 -20.46 49.39 -14.01
C PHE A 213 -20.25 49.89 -15.44
N LYS A 214 -19.21 50.69 -15.63
CA LYS A 214 -18.70 51.02 -16.96
C LYS A 214 -17.83 49.89 -17.50
N GLN A 215 -17.04 49.25 -16.61
CA GLN A 215 -16.10 48.19 -16.97
C GLN A 215 -15.65 47.40 -15.73
N LEU A 216 -15.35 46.11 -15.93
CA LEU A 216 -14.54 45.27 -15.04
C LEU A 216 -13.50 44.54 -15.90
N VAL A 217 -12.22 44.61 -15.53
CA VAL A 217 -11.11 43.92 -16.22
C VAL A 217 -10.16 43.27 -15.22
N ALA A 218 -9.51 42.21 -15.66
CA ALA A 218 -8.42 41.52 -14.96
C ALA A 218 -7.12 41.73 -15.74
N ASP A 219 -6.05 42.15 -15.06
CA ASP A 219 -4.73 42.35 -15.68
C ASP A 219 -3.59 41.85 -14.76
N PRO A 220 -2.84 40.81 -15.14
CA PRO A 220 -3.08 39.94 -16.31
C PRO A 220 -4.34 39.07 -16.13
N ASP A 221 -4.97 38.65 -17.23
CA ASP A 221 -6.12 37.72 -17.23
C ASP A 221 -5.71 36.24 -17.03
N THR A 222 -4.41 35.96 -17.06
CA THR A 222 -3.82 34.64 -16.84
C THR A 222 -2.69 34.72 -15.81
N ILE A 223 -2.74 33.87 -14.77
CA ILE A 223 -1.74 33.81 -13.69
C ILE A 223 -1.27 32.37 -13.42
N ILE A 224 -0.16 32.19 -12.71
CA ILE A 224 0.39 30.87 -12.38
C ILE A 224 -0.07 30.44 -10.99
N ALA A 225 -0.46 29.16 -10.83
CA ALA A 225 -0.82 28.58 -9.54
C ALA A 225 0.36 28.61 -8.55
N GLY A 226 0.10 29.02 -7.32
CA GLY A 226 1.10 29.02 -6.22
C GLY A 226 1.19 30.33 -5.43
N ASN A 227 0.21 31.23 -5.57
CA ASN A 227 0.13 32.51 -4.87
C ASN A 227 1.32 33.47 -5.09
N SER A 228 2.21 33.18 -6.05
CA SER A 228 3.42 33.97 -6.32
C SER A 228 3.20 35.05 -7.39
N GLN A 229 2.16 34.91 -8.21
CA GLN A 229 1.72 35.88 -9.21
C GLN A 229 0.23 36.15 -8.99
N GLY A 230 -0.19 37.42 -9.15
CA GLY A 230 -1.56 37.84 -8.95
C GLY A 230 -2.10 38.63 -10.14
N SER A 231 -3.42 38.72 -10.23
CA SER A 231 -4.15 39.54 -11.20
C SER A 231 -4.75 40.74 -10.49
N THR A 232 -4.62 41.92 -11.09
CA THR A 232 -5.31 43.13 -10.62
C THR A 232 -6.67 43.25 -11.28
N LEU A 233 -7.72 43.20 -10.47
CA LEU A 233 -9.09 43.47 -10.91
C LEU A 233 -9.34 44.97 -10.81
N THR A 234 -9.71 45.60 -11.92
CA THR A 234 -10.07 47.03 -11.96
C THR A 234 -11.52 47.19 -12.38
N ALA A 235 -12.35 47.72 -11.50
CA ALA A 235 -13.74 48.08 -11.80
C ALA A 235 -13.90 49.60 -11.88
N ILE A 236 -14.70 50.07 -12.84
CA ILE A 236 -15.03 51.49 -13.03
C ILE A 236 -16.52 51.66 -12.87
N VAL A 237 -16.95 52.48 -11.91
CA VAL A 237 -18.35 52.77 -11.59
C VAL A 237 -18.68 54.21 -11.94
N THR A 238 -19.78 54.39 -12.67
CA THR A 238 -20.28 55.71 -13.08
C THR A 238 -21.77 55.82 -12.85
N ASP A 239 -22.34 57.01 -12.96
CA ASP A 239 -23.79 57.19 -13.07
C ASP A 239 -24.30 56.82 -14.47
N PHE A 240 -25.61 56.98 -14.70
CA PHE A 240 -26.21 56.72 -16.01
C PHE A 240 -25.57 57.53 -17.16
N HIS A 241 -25.11 58.76 -16.88
CA HIS A 241 -24.47 59.68 -17.84
C HIS A 241 -22.95 59.49 -17.98
N ASN A 242 -22.39 58.45 -17.35
CA ASN A 242 -20.95 58.15 -17.31
C ASN A 242 -20.11 59.13 -16.48
N ASN A 243 -20.70 59.88 -15.55
CA ASN A 243 -19.92 60.63 -14.56
C ASN A 243 -19.35 59.66 -13.52
N PRO A 244 -18.06 59.75 -13.16
CA PRO A 244 -17.47 58.88 -12.14
C PRO A 244 -18.16 58.99 -10.79
N LEU A 245 -18.49 57.85 -10.19
CA LEU A 245 -19.07 57.82 -8.84
C LEU A 245 -18.00 57.52 -7.81
N LYS A 246 -17.71 58.52 -6.98
CA LYS A 246 -16.82 58.40 -5.83
C LYS A 246 -17.50 57.67 -4.67
N ASP A 247 -16.70 56.99 -3.85
CA ASP A 247 -17.10 56.40 -2.57
C ASP A 247 -18.17 55.28 -2.69
N MET A 248 -18.31 54.71 -3.90
CA MET A 248 -19.17 53.55 -4.13
C MET A 248 -18.48 52.28 -3.64
N LYS A 249 -19.13 51.54 -2.73
CA LYS A 249 -18.65 50.24 -2.27
C LYS A 249 -18.97 49.14 -3.29
N VAL A 250 -17.93 48.46 -3.75
CA VAL A 250 -17.99 47.31 -4.66
C VAL A 250 -17.58 46.05 -3.89
N ASN A 251 -18.43 45.03 -3.95
CA ASN A 251 -18.18 43.70 -3.40
C ASN A 251 -17.62 42.79 -4.49
N PHE A 252 -16.50 42.13 -4.22
CA PHE A 252 -15.88 41.15 -5.10
C PHE A 252 -16.06 39.75 -4.53
N VAL A 253 -16.56 38.82 -5.37
CA VAL A 253 -16.74 37.42 -5.02
C VAL A 253 -15.95 36.57 -6.01
N ALA A 254 -14.99 35.80 -5.49
CA ALA A 254 -14.26 34.79 -6.24
C ALA A 254 -14.62 33.38 -5.74
N PRO A 255 -14.70 32.37 -6.62
CA PRO A 255 -14.98 30.98 -6.23
C PRO A 255 -13.90 30.39 -5.32
N GLY A 256 -14.26 29.34 -4.56
CA GLY A 256 -13.36 28.66 -3.63
C GLY A 256 -12.06 28.16 -4.30
N GLY A 257 -10.92 28.70 -3.86
CA GLY A 257 -9.59 28.39 -4.39
C GLY A 257 -8.75 29.63 -4.70
N SER A 258 -9.40 30.77 -4.95
CA SER A 258 -8.77 32.08 -5.14
C SER A 258 -8.79 32.90 -3.86
N GLN A 259 -7.76 33.73 -3.65
CA GLN A 259 -7.66 34.68 -2.55
C GLN A 259 -7.71 36.10 -3.10
N LEU A 260 -8.65 36.89 -2.60
CA LEU A 260 -8.70 38.33 -2.79
C LEU A 260 -8.03 39.00 -1.59
N ASP A 261 -7.24 40.04 -1.83
CA ASP A 261 -6.72 40.91 -0.75
C ASP A 261 -7.85 41.63 -0.01
N ASN A 262 -8.87 42.04 -0.77
CA ASN A 262 -10.06 42.73 -0.30
C ASN A 262 -11.30 42.14 -0.99
N THR A 263 -12.28 41.70 -0.20
CA THR A 263 -13.60 41.27 -0.71
C THR A 263 -14.54 42.44 -0.92
N THR A 264 -14.23 43.61 -0.38
CA THR A 264 -14.96 44.86 -0.58
C THR A 264 -13.98 46.03 -0.68
N ALA A 265 -14.24 46.97 -1.58
CA ALA A 265 -13.43 48.18 -1.75
C ALA A 265 -14.28 49.34 -2.29
N THR A 266 -13.86 50.57 -2.01
CA THR A 266 -14.55 51.81 -2.42
C THR A 266 -13.91 52.45 -3.64
N THR A 267 -14.73 53.00 -4.54
CA THR A 267 -14.23 53.77 -5.69
C THR A 267 -13.57 55.08 -5.29
N ASP A 268 -12.51 55.44 -6.00
CA ASP A 268 -11.82 56.72 -5.85
C ASP A 268 -12.57 57.88 -6.55
N GLN A 269 -11.96 59.08 -6.56
CA GLN A 269 -12.52 60.28 -7.22
C GLN A 269 -12.77 60.10 -8.73
N SER A 270 -12.10 59.13 -9.35
CA SER A 270 -12.27 58.78 -10.77
C SER A 270 -13.24 57.62 -10.97
N GLY A 271 -13.94 57.18 -9.92
CA GLY A 271 -14.89 56.06 -9.98
C GLY A 271 -14.21 54.71 -10.11
N ILE A 272 -12.91 54.61 -9.84
CA ILE A 272 -12.13 53.38 -10.03
C ILE A 272 -11.91 52.69 -8.70
N VAL A 273 -12.05 51.36 -8.68
CA VAL A 273 -11.65 50.52 -7.56
C VAL A 273 -10.77 49.37 -8.06
N ARG A 274 -9.78 48.98 -7.26
CA ARG A 274 -8.86 47.88 -7.57
C ARG A 274 -8.78 46.89 -6.41
N VAL A 275 -8.74 45.60 -6.74
CA VAL A 275 -8.45 44.51 -5.80
C VAL A 275 -7.48 43.53 -6.46
N HIS A 276 -6.72 42.78 -5.66
CA HIS A 276 -5.74 41.81 -6.15
C HIS A 276 -6.21 40.39 -5.86
N LEU A 277 -6.14 39.55 -6.89
CA LEU A 277 -6.47 38.14 -6.81
C LEU A 277 -5.23 37.28 -7.00
N THR A 278 -5.03 36.32 -6.11
CA THR A 278 -4.06 35.22 -6.28
C THR A 278 -4.78 33.88 -6.19
N SER A 279 -4.16 32.81 -6.71
CA SER A 279 -4.70 31.46 -6.54
C SER A 279 -3.57 30.44 -6.40
N SER A 280 -3.79 29.45 -5.53
CA SER A 280 -2.93 28.28 -5.42
C SER A 280 -3.46 27.11 -6.24
N LYS A 281 -4.62 27.23 -6.87
CA LYS A 281 -5.28 26.17 -7.63
C LYS A 281 -5.36 26.55 -9.10
N ALA A 282 -4.92 25.66 -9.98
CA ALA A 282 -5.12 25.83 -11.41
C ALA A 282 -6.59 25.67 -11.79
N GLY A 283 -7.07 26.47 -12.74
CA GLY A 283 -8.47 26.48 -13.17
C GLY A 283 -8.91 27.82 -13.75
N SER A 284 -10.10 27.85 -14.32
CA SER A 284 -10.76 29.07 -14.80
C SER A 284 -11.71 29.59 -13.73
N TYR A 285 -11.51 30.81 -13.25
CA TYR A 285 -12.28 31.44 -12.19
C TYR A 285 -13.08 32.62 -12.72
N SER A 286 -14.40 32.59 -12.57
CA SER A 286 -15.25 33.76 -12.82
C SER A 286 -15.33 34.59 -11.55
N VAL A 287 -14.80 35.81 -11.56
CA VAL A 287 -14.92 36.77 -10.46
C VAL A 287 -16.08 37.69 -10.73
N ASP A 288 -16.98 37.81 -9.76
CA ASP A 288 -18.14 38.71 -9.82
C ASP A 288 -17.88 39.96 -8.98
N ALA A 289 -18.16 41.13 -9.54
CA ALA A 289 -18.16 42.41 -8.83
C ALA A 289 -19.59 42.95 -8.79
N SER A 290 -20.12 43.24 -7.61
CA SER A 290 -21.47 43.79 -7.41
C SER A 290 -21.45 45.05 -6.56
N LEU A 291 -22.37 45.98 -6.81
CA LEU A 291 -22.50 47.18 -5.98
C LEU A 291 -23.23 46.85 -4.67
N GLU A 292 -22.76 47.40 -3.55
CA GLU A 292 -23.40 47.17 -2.24
C GLU A 292 -24.79 47.82 -2.15
N VAL A 293 -25.00 48.94 -2.85
CA VAL A 293 -26.28 49.66 -2.87
C VAL A 293 -27.39 48.89 -3.59
N ASP A 294 -27.04 48.07 -4.58
CA ASP A 294 -27.94 47.14 -5.25
C ASP A 294 -27.12 45.99 -5.85
N LYS A 295 -27.23 44.81 -5.24
CA LYS A 295 -26.48 43.61 -5.65
C LYS A 295 -26.88 43.09 -7.03
N ASN A 296 -27.99 43.54 -7.60
CA ASN A 296 -28.37 43.18 -8.97
C ASN A 296 -27.50 43.88 -10.02
N ILE A 297 -26.87 45.00 -9.65
CA ILE A 297 -25.89 45.67 -10.51
C ILE A 297 -24.56 44.97 -10.31
N HIS A 298 -24.26 44.04 -11.22
CA HIS A 298 -23.06 43.21 -11.17
C HIS A 298 -22.40 43.10 -12.55
N GLN A 299 -21.10 42.78 -12.55
CA GLN A 299 -20.34 42.46 -13.74
C GLN A 299 -19.30 41.39 -13.39
N SER A 300 -19.01 40.48 -14.32
CA SER A 300 -18.06 39.40 -14.12
C SER A 300 -16.88 39.45 -15.09
N VAL A 301 -15.75 38.89 -14.66
CA VAL A 301 -14.54 38.70 -15.46
C VAL A 301 -13.94 37.32 -15.18
N THR A 302 -13.38 36.68 -16.20
CA THR A 302 -12.73 35.37 -16.05
C THR A 302 -11.23 35.53 -15.91
N ILE A 303 -10.64 34.82 -14.95
CA ILE A 303 -9.19 34.68 -14.76
C ILE A 303 -8.81 33.21 -14.98
N THR A 304 -7.79 32.97 -15.81
CA THR A 304 -7.23 31.63 -16.02
C THR A 304 -6.01 31.43 -15.14
N VAL A 305 -6.03 30.43 -14.26
CA VAL A 305 -4.87 30.04 -13.45
C VAL A 305 -4.27 28.77 -14.04
N VAL A 306 -3.02 28.84 -14.50
CA VAL A 306 -2.33 27.70 -15.11
C VAL A 306 -1.39 27.00 -14.11
N PRO A 307 -1.19 25.68 -14.21
CA PRO A 307 -0.21 24.96 -13.38
C PRO A 307 1.21 25.51 -13.51
N ASN A 308 2.01 25.37 -12.45
CA ASN A 308 3.38 25.90 -12.43
C ASN A 308 4.38 24.94 -13.09
N ARG A 309 4.69 25.16 -14.37
CA ARG A 309 5.67 24.35 -15.12
C ARG A 309 7.12 24.52 -14.60
N GLU A 310 7.48 25.65 -14.00
CA GLU A 310 8.86 25.86 -13.51
C GLU A 310 9.18 25.01 -12.27
N GLN A 311 8.16 24.64 -11.49
CA GLN A 311 8.31 23.82 -10.27
C GLN A 311 7.70 22.42 -10.46
N SER A 312 8.05 21.73 -11.55
CA SER A 312 7.53 20.39 -11.84
C SER A 312 8.18 19.30 -10.96
N VAL A 313 7.37 18.41 -10.41
CA VAL A 313 7.76 17.15 -9.77
C VAL A 313 7.35 15.99 -10.68
N MET A 314 8.20 14.97 -10.78
CA MET A 314 7.89 13.76 -11.54
C MET A 314 8.07 12.53 -10.67
N THR A 315 7.13 11.59 -10.80
CA THR A 315 7.23 10.25 -10.22
C THR A 315 7.13 9.23 -11.34
N LEU A 316 7.73 8.05 -11.16
CA LEU A 316 7.63 6.94 -12.10
C LEU A 316 7.12 5.72 -11.33
N ASN A 317 6.03 5.13 -11.79
CA ASN A 317 5.44 3.95 -11.18
C ASN A 317 5.38 2.80 -12.20
N ALA A 318 5.49 1.56 -11.71
CA ALA A 318 5.29 0.36 -12.50
C ALA A 318 4.04 -0.39 -12.03
N ARG A 319 3.07 -0.62 -12.93
CA ARG A 319 1.83 -1.32 -12.62
C ARG A 319 1.94 -2.79 -13.02
N SER A 320 2.55 -3.61 -12.16
CA SER A 320 2.49 -5.08 -12.11
C SER A 320 3.45 -5.58 -11.02
N GLY A 321 3.04 -6.59 -10.24
CA GLY A 321 4.02 -7.47 -9.56
C GLY A 321 4.88 -8.16 -10.62
N SER A 322 6.05 -8.70 -10.24
CA SER A 322 7.03 -9.37 -11.12
C SER A 322 6.48 -9.93 -12.44
N ALA A 323 7.03 -9.51 -13.58
CA ALA A 323 6.62 -9.98 -14.92
C ALA A 323 7.47 -11.16 -15.40
N ILE A 324 6.93 -12.03 -16.25
CA ILE A 324 7.71 -13.15 -16.83
C ILE A 324 8.63 -12.65 -17.96
N ALA A 325 9.90 -13.04 -17.97
CA ALA A 325 10.92 -12.65 -18.93
C ALA A 325 10.82 -13.40 -20.28
N ASN A 326 9.62 -13.44 -20.88
CA ASN A 326 9.33 -14.20 -22.10
C ASN A 326 9.12 -13.32 -23.36
N ASN A 327 9.41 -12.02 -23.27
CA ASN A 327 9.18 -11.01 -24.31
C ASN A 327 7.70 -10.80 -24.72
N THR A 328 6.74 -11.32 -23.97
CA THR A 328 5.30 -11.14 -24.23
C THR A 328 4.58 -10.49 -23.05
N ASN A 329 4.93 -10.85 -21.83
CA ASN A 329 4.48 -10.16 -20.63
C ASN A 329 5.05 -8.74 -20.59
N ILE A 330 4.18 -7.79 -20.27
CA ILE A 330 4.51 -6.36 -20.23
C ILE A 330 4.42 -5.81 -18.81
N VAL A 331 5.29 -4.87 -18.50
CA VAL A 331 5.20 -3.96 -17.35
C VAL A 331 4.78 -2.60 -17.87
N THR A 332 3.67 -2.06 -17.36
CA THR A 332 3.24 -0.70 -17.71
C THR A 332 3.95 0.30 -16.80
N LEU A 333 4.68 1.23 -17.39
CA LEU A 333 5.38 2.32 -16.73
C LEU A 333 4.57 3.60 -16.91
N THR A 334 4.27 4.28 -15.81
CA THR A 334 3.53 5.55 -15.80
C THR A 334 4.37 6.61 -15.11
N ALA A 335 4.87 7.57 -15.88
CA ALA A 335 5.50 8.77 -15.36
C ALA A 335 4.44 9.83 -15.10
N SER A 336 4.21 10.20 -13.84
CA SER A 336 3.25 11.23 -13.45
C SER A 336 3.99 12.54 -13.20
N VAL A 337 3.70 13.55 -14.02
CA VAL A 337 4.32 14.87 -14.01
C VAL A 337 3.30 15.88 -13.49
N LYS A 338 3.63 16.51 -12.38
CA LYS A 338 2.79 17.50 -11.70
C LYS A 338 3.61 18.72 -11.33
N ASP A 339 2.99 19.83 -10.96
CA ASP A 339 3.70 20.90 -10.25
C ASP A 339 3.88 20.55 -8.76
N VAL A 340 4.66 21.35 -8.03
CA VAL A 340 4.92 21.19 -6.58
C VAL A 340 3.64 21.26 -5.73
N TYR A 341 2.56 21.84 -6.27
CA TYR A 341 1.26 21.95 -5.63
C TYR A 341 0.33 20.78 -5.97
N GLY A 342 0.79 19.82 -6.78
CA GLY A 342 0.07 18.60 -7.13
C GLY A 342 -0.83 18.73 -8.35
N HIS A 343 -0.78 19.81 -9.12
CA HIS A 343 -1.58 19.96 -10.35
C HIS A 343 -0.92 19.21 -11.51
N PRO A 344 -1.69 18.49 -12.34
CA PRO A 344 -1.17 17.77 -13.50
C PRO A 344 -0.59 18.71 -14.55
N LEU A 345 0.53 18.32 -15.15
CA LEU A 345 1.15 19.03 -16.28
C LEU A 345 0.93 18.23 -17.57
N PRO A 346 -0.15 18.51 -18.33
CA PRO A 346 -0.38 17.88 -19.62
C PRO A 346 0.62 18.37 -20.67
N ASP A 347 0.75 17.57 -21.73
CA ASP A 347 1.53 17.91 -22.93
C ASP A 347 3.04 18.08 -22.70
N GLU A 348 3.58 17.43 -21.66
CA GLU A 348 5.01 17.38 -21.36
C GLU A 348 5.65 16.12 -21.99
N ASP A 349 6.81 16.29 -22.63
CA ASP A 349 7.56 15.19 -23.23
C ASP A 349 8.45 14.48 -22.18
N VAL A 350 8.17 13.21 -21.93
CA VAL A 350 8.95 12.35 -21.01
C VAL A 350 9.75 11.33 -21.82
N LYS A 351 11.06 11.30 -21.60
CA LYS A 351 11.99 10.31 -22.18
C LYS A 351 12.21 9.16 -21.20
N PHE A 352 11.97 7.94 -21.64
CA PHE A 352 12.24 6.71 -20.91
C PHE A 352 13.57 6.13 -21.38
N THR A 353 14.45 5.84 -20.43
CA THR A 353 15.78 5.28 -20.71
C THR A 353 16.01 4.03 -19.90
N LEU A 354 16.58 3.02 -20.57
CA LEU A 354 17.01 1.78 -19.97
C LEU A 354 18.52 1.83 -19.74
N PRO A 355 19.03 1.35 -18.58
CA PRO A 355 20.46 1.25 -18.34
C PRO A 355 21.13 0.29 -19.34
N ALA A 356 22.45 0.44 -19.52
CA ALA A 356 23.24 -0.37 -20.45
C ALA A 356 23.12 -1.89 -20.21
N SER A 357 22.84 -2.31 -18.97
CA SER A 357 22.65 -3.71 -18.58
C SER A 357 21.35 -4.34 -19.11
N MET A 358 20.39 -3.51 -19.55
CA MET A 358 19.11 -3.93 -20.12
C MET A 358 19.07 -3.86 -21.65
N THR A 359 20.01 -3.16 -22.27
CA THR A 359 20.01 -2.93 -23.72
C THR A 359 20.17 -4.26 -24.46
N GLY A 360 19.30 -4.51 -25.45
CA GLY A 360 19.27 -5.77 -26.22
C GLY A 360 18.37 -6.87 -25.64
N ASN A 361 18.05 -6.85 -24.35
CA ASN A 361 17.15 -7.83 -23.72
C ASN A 361 15.77 -7.27 -23.37
N PHE A 362 15.61 -5.95 -23.45
CA PHE A 362 14.37 -5.26 -23.12
C PHE A 362 13.97 -4.32 -24.25
N THR A 363 12.67 -4.11 -24.41
CA THR A 363 12.10 -3.22 -25.41
C THR A 363 11.01 -2.39 -24.77
N LEU A 364 11.13 -1.07 -24.89
CA LEU A 364 10.05 -0.13 -24.60
C LEU A 364 9.10 -0.05 -25.79
N SER A 365 7.81 0.16 -25.55
CA SER A 365 6.85 0.47 -26.62
C SER A 365 7.19 1.77 -27.36
N SER A 366 7.82 2.71 -26.66
CA SER A 366 8.36 3.96 -27.18
C SER A 366 9.42 4.49 -26.21
N GLU A 367 10.46 5.16 -26.71
CA GLU A 367 11.46 5.84 -25.88
C GLU A 367 10.96 7.18 -25.32
N THR A 368 9.86 7.70 -25.87
CA THR A 368 9.25 8.96 -25.45
C THR A 368 7.73 8.82 -25.36
N ALA A 369 7.10 9.47 -24.38
CA ALA A 369 5.66 9.62 -24.30
C ALA A 369 5.29 11.03 -23.82
N ARG A 370 4.13 11.53 -24.24
CA ARG A 370 3.56 12.80 -23.77
C ARG A 370 2.60 12.56 -22.63
N THR A 371 2.60 13.47 -21.66
CA THR A 371 1.64 13.43 -20.55
C THR A 371 0.23 13.77 -21.03
N ASP A 372 -0.75 13.01 -20.56
CA ASP A 372 -2.17 13.25 -20.82
C ASP A 372 -2.75 14.36 -19.93
N ALA A 373 -4.08 14.56 -19.96
CA ALA A 373 -4.78 15.55 -19.13
C ALA A 373 -4.59 15.37 -17.61
N ASN A 374 -4.22 14.16 -17.16
CA ASN A 374 -3.93 13.84 -15.76
C ASN A 374 -2.44 14.00 -15.42
N GLY A 375 -1.61 14.44 -16.37
CA GLY A 375 -0.17 14.57 -16.19
C GLY A 375 0.58 13.25 -16.35
N ASP A 376 -0.05 12.21 -16.88
CA ASP A 376 0.54 10.87 -16.94
C ASP A 376 1.05 10.52 -18.35
N ALA A 377 2.32 10.16 -18.46
CA ALA A 377 2.95 9.63 -19.67
C ALA A 377 3.18 8.12 -19.50
N VAL A 378 2.63 7.32 -20.42
CA VAL A 378 2.58 5.85 -20.28
C VAL A 378 3.36 5.16 -21.40
N VAL A 379 4.22 4.22 -21.01
CA VAL A 379 4.89 3.28 -21.93
C VAL A 379 4.81 1.86 -21.37
N THR A 380 5.00 0.86 -22.21
CA THR A 380 5.13 -0.53 -21.75
C THR A 380 6.55 -1.04 -21.96
N LEU A 381 6.99 -1.92 -21.08
CA LEU A 381 8.30 -2.57 -21.09
C LEU A 381 8.11 -4.08 -21.14
N ARG A 382 8.76 -4.74 -22.11
CA ARG A 382 8.88 -6.20 -22.17
C ARG A 382 10.35 -6.59 -22.21
N GLY A 383 10.68 -7.82 -21.82
CA GLY A 383 12.05 -8.32 -21.94
C GLY A 383 12.21 -9.82 -21.82
N THR A 384 13.45 -10.27 -22.07
CA THR A 384 13.88 -11.67 -22.12
C THR A 384 14.83 -12.05 -21.00
N LYS A 385 15.27 -11.09 -20.17
CA LYS A 385 16.23 -11.32 -19.10
C LYS A 385 15.56 -11.20 -17.73
N ALA A 386 15.70 -12.22 -16.89
CA ALA A 386 15.21 -12.20 -15.52
C ALA A 386 16.14 -11.37 -14.60
N GLY A 387 15.57 -10.78 -13.55
CA GLY A 387 16.27 -9.98 -12.55
C GLY A 387 15.52 -8.70 -12.17
N GLU A 388 16.14 -7.95 -11.26
CA GLU A 388 15.71 -6.61 -10.86
C GLU A 388 16.46 -5.55 -11.68
N PHE A 389 15.73 -4.59 -12.23
CA PHE A 389 16.32 -3.55 -13.06
C PHE A 389 15.70 -2.18 -12.79
N THR A 390 16.46 -1.11 -12.96
CA THR A 390 15.96 0.26 -12.75
C THR A 390 15.71 0.96 -14.07
N VAL A 391 14.49 1.42 -14.29
CA VAL A 391 14.11 2.26 -15.43
C VAL A 391 14.14 3.73 -15.01
N THR A 392 14.59 4.59 -15.91
CA THR A 392 14.65 6.04 -15.68
C THR A 392 13.66 6.74 -16.61
N ALA A 393 12.81 7.59 -16.05
CA ALA A 393 12.04 8.59 -16.79
C ALA A 393 12.72 9.95 -16.60
N THR A 394 12.82 10.74 -17.67
CA THR A 394 13.40 12.09 -17.67
C THR A 394 12.42 13.05 -18.34
N LEU A 395 12.01 14.09 -17.62
CA LEU A 395 11.23 15.18 -18.18
C LEU A 395 12.13 16.03 -19.08
N THR A 396 11.83 16.09 -20.38
CA THR A 396 12.76 16.63 -21.40
C THR A 396 13.02 18.12 -21.24
N ARG A 397 12.02 18.88 -20.77
CA ARG A 397 12.08 20.34 -20.67
C ARG A 397 13.13 20.83 -19.66
N ASN A 398 13.27 20.17 -18.52
CA ASN A 398 14.15 20.63 -17.41
C ASN A 398 15.02 19.53 -16.79
N ASN A 399 15.07 18.34 -17.40
CA ASN A 399 15.85 17.19 -16.93
C ASN A 399 15.49 16.69 -15.52
N THR A 400 14.26 16.93 -15.03
CA THR A 400 13.78 16.24 -13.83
C THR A 400 13.76 14.74 -14.08
N VAL A 401 14.33 13.94 -13.17
CA VAL A 401 14.43 12.48 -13.30
C VAL A 401 13.62 11.76 -12.25
N ALA A 402 13.07 10.60 -12.62
CA ALA A 402 12.42 9.68 -11.71
C ALA A 402 12.86 8.25 -12.03
N TYR A 403 12.99 7.42 -10.99
CA TYR A 403 13.47 6.04 -11.10
C TYR A 403 12.41 5.08 -10.62
N GLN A 404 12.34 3.91 -11.25
CA GLN A 404 11.49 2.81 -10.83
C GLN A 404 12.20 1.49 -11.01
N GLN A 405 12.23 0.67 -9.95
CA GLN A 405 12.71 -0.71 -10.04
C GLN A 405 11.60 -1.60 -10.62
N VAL A 406 11.94 -2.47 -11.55
CA VAL A 406 11.07 -3.47 -12.18
C VAL A 406 11.68 -4.85 -12.03
N SER A 407 10.85 -5.84 -11.73
CA SER A 407 11.24 -7.24 -11.54
C SER A 407 10.76 -8.09 -12.70
N PHE A 408 11.67 -8.85 -13.30
CA PHE A 408 11.35 -9.90 -14.25
C PHE A 408 11.78 -11.26 -13.70
N ILE A 409 10.91 -12.26 -13.75
CA ILE A 409 11.20 -13.65 -13.34
C ILE A 409 11.36 -14.54 -14.58
N GLY A 410 12.21 -15.57 -14.49
CA GLY A 410 12.38 -16.53 -15.57
C GLY A 410 11.10 -17.33 -15.83
N ASP A 411 10.94 -17.80 -17.06
CA ASP A 411 9.72 -18.52 -17.46
C ASP A 411 9.80 -20.01 -17.12
N THR A 412 9.09 -20.42 -16.08
CA THR A 412 9.05 -21.83 -15.65
C THR A 412 8.37 -22.76 -16.68
N ASN A 413 7.54 -22.23 -17.59
CA ASN A 413 6.87 -23.05 -18.60
C ASN A 413 7.81 -23.43 -19.76
N SER A 414 8.82 -22.61 -20.03
CA SER A 414 9.86 -22.90 -21.03
C SER A 414 11.15 -23.42 -20.42
N ALA A 415 11.12 -23.81 -19.14
CA ALA A 415 12.20 -24.47 -18.44
C ALA A 415 12.71 -25.70 -19.20
N GLN A 416 14.03 -25.89 -19.24
CA GLN A 416 14.71 -27.03 -19.86
C GLN A 416 15.92 -27.47 -19.04
N LEU A 417 16.07 -28.79 -18.91
CA LEU A 417 17.25 -29.41 -18.31
C LEU A 417 18.44 -29.35 -19.29
N GLN A 418 19.47 -28.62 -18.88
CA GLN A 418 20.72 -28.49 -19.64
C GLN A 418 21.58 -29.76 -19.53
N PRO A 419 22.62 -29.91 -20.38
CA PRO A 419 23.59 -30.99 -20.24
C PRO A 419 24.17 -31.07 -18.82
N LEU A 420 24.23 -32.27 -18.27
CA LEU A 420 24.73 -32.53 -16.93
C LEU A 420 26.25 -32.30 -16.87
N THR A 421 26.74 -31.80 -15.74
CA THR A 421 28.18 -31.63 -15.50
C THR A 421 28.56 -32.33 -14.21
N ALA A 422 29.69 -33.04 -14.21
CA ALA A 422 30.20 -33.74 -13.03
C ALA A 422 31.62 -33.27 -12.70
N SER A 423 31.95 -33.21 -11.41
CA SER A 423 33.30 -32.87 -10.95
C SER A 423 34.34 -33.91 -11.38
N LEU A 424 33.95 -35.19 -11.45
CA LEU A 424 34.73 -36.31 -11.94
C LEU A 424 33.84 -37.23 -12.78
N ASN A 425 34.38 -37.74 -13.89
CA ASN A 425 33.71 -38.77 -14.71
C ASN A 425 33.99 -40.19 -14.23
N SER A 426 34.98 -40.35 -13.35
CA SER A 426 35.34 -41.63 -12.75
C SER A 426 35.69 -41.49 -11.27
N ILE A 427 35.26 -42.46 -10.47
CA ILE A 427 35.60 -42.56 -9.05
C ILE A 427 36.18 -43.96 -8.75
N VAL A 428 36.81 -44.12 -7.58
CA VAL A 428 37.27 -45.43 -7.08
C VAL A 428 36.21 -45.99 -6.14
N ALA A 429 35.94 -47.29 -6.21
CA ALA A 429 34.99 -47.98 -5.35
C ALA A 429 35.31 -47.74 -3.86
N GLY A 430 34.29 -47.41 -3.05
CA GLY A 430 34.46 -47.14 -1.62
C GLY A 430 35.04 -45.77 -1.28
N ASN A 431 35.36 -44.92 -2.26
CA ASN A 431 35.80 -43.56 -1.99
C ASN A 431 34.63 -42.71 -1.44
N SER A 432 34.77 -42.27 -0.18
CA SER A 432 33.76 -41.46 0.50
C SER A 432 33.60 -40.03 -0.04
N THR A 433 34.55 -39.51 -0.83
CA THR A 433 34.43 -38.16 -1.43
C THR A 433 33.58 -38.14 -2.70
N GLY A 434 33.51 -39.24 -3.45
CA GLY A 434 32.66 -39.39 -4.64
C GLY A 434 32.91 -38.38 -5.77
N SER A 435 31.87 -38.14 -6.57
CA SER A 435 31.80 -37.10 -7.61
C SER A 435 30.51 -36.29 -7.48
N THR A 436 30.59 -34.96 -7.49
CA THR A 436 29.41 -34.10 -7.52
C THR A 436 28.84 -33.96 -8.94
N LEU A 437 27.57 -34.32 -9.13
CA LEU A 437 26.79 -34.14 -10.35
C LEU A 437 25.91 -32.89 -10.21
N THR A 438 25.95 -32.01 -11.21
CA THR A 438 25.20 -30.76 -11.26
C THR A 438 24.22 -30.78 -12.44
N ALA A 439 22.95 -30.55 -12.13
CA ALA A 439 21.88 -30.31 -13.08
C ALA A 439 21.55 -28.82 -13.13
N THR A 440 21.48 -28.24 -14.34
CA THR A 440 21.15 -26.82 -14.52
C THR A 440 19.83 -26.69 -15.27
N ILE A 441 18.88 -25.93 -14.73
CA ILE A 441 17.60 -25.62 -15.37
C ILE A 441 17.58 -24.16 -15.81
N LEU A 442 17.41 -23.95 -17.11
CA LEU A 442 17.30 -22.63 -17.74
C LEU A 442 15.99 -22.53 -18.51
N ASP A 443 15.43 -21.33 -18.67
CA ASP A 443 14.32 -21.11 -19.60
C ASP A 443 14.80 -20.97 -21.06
N ALA A 444 13.87 -20.77 -22.01
CA ALA A 444 14.19 -20.63 -23.43
C ALA A 444 15.09 -19.42 -23.76
N TYR A 445 15.17 -18.43 -22.87
CA TYR A 445 16.02 -17.25 -23.00
C TYR A 445 17.29 -17.32 -22.15
N GLN A 446 17.63 -18.52 -21.66
CA GLN A 446 18.82 -18.80 -20.85
C GLN A 446 18.80 -18.13 -19.47
N ASN A 447 17.63 -17.81 -18.92
CA ASN A 447 17.53 -17.37 -17.54
C ASN A 447 17.56 -18.56 -16.58
N PRO A 448 18.38 -18.52 -15.51
CA PRO A 448 18.40 -19.56 -14.50
C PRO A 448 17.10 -19.59 -13.70
N LEU A 449 16.53 -20.77 -13.53
CA LEU A 449 15.28 -20.96 -12.80
C LEU A 449 15.56 -21.50 -11.41
N LYS A 450 15.33 -20.67 -10.40
CA LYS A 450 15.43 -21.03 -8.98
C LYS A 450 14.24 -21.91 -8.55
N ASP A 451 14.45 -22.69 -7.50
CA ASP A 451 13.41 -23.43 -6.77
C ASP A 451 12.71 -24.48 -7.65
N GLN A 452 13.37 -24.92 -8.74
CA GLN A 452 12.91 -26.02 -9.59
C GLN A 452 13.34 -27.35 -9.00
N LEU A 453 12.41 -28.28 -8.83
CA LEU A 453 12.69 -29.58 -8.25
C LEU A 453 13.24 -30.55 -9.30
N VAL A 454 14.45 -31.07 -9.05
CA VAL A 454 15.17 -32.01 -9.91
C VAL A 454 15.29 -33.36 -9.20
N THR A 455 14.95 -34.43 -9.89
CA THR A 455 15.03 -35.81 -9.39
C THR A 455 16.28 -36.49 -9.94
N PHE A 456 17.01 -37.19 -9.07
CA PHE A 456 18.20 -37.99 -9.40
C PHE A 456 17.94 -39.45 -9.03
N GLN A 457 18.19 -40.37 -9.96
CA GLN A 457 17.90 -41.80 -9.81
C GLN A 457 19.05 -42.67 -10.32
N SER A 458 19.38 -43.71 -9.56
CA SER A 458 20.32 -44.76 -9.96
C SER A 458 20.05 -46.03 -9.14
N ASN A 459 20.36 -47.20 -9.69
CA ASN A 459 20.20 -48.48 -8.99
C ASN A 459 21.47 -48.89 -8.22
N ASP A 460 22.65 -48.50 -8.72
CA ASP A 460 23.95 -49.03 -8.29
C ASP A 460 24.91 -47.93 -7.78
N VAL A 461 24.42 -46.68 -7.73
CA VAL A 461 25.15 -45.50 -7.23
C VAL A 461 24.42 -44.94 -6.01
N THR A 462 25.16 -44.73 -4.93
CA THR A 462 24.68 -44.03 -3.74
C THR A 462 24.70 -42.52 -3.99
N LEU A 463 23.52 -41.89 -3.92
CA LEU A 463 23.32 -40.45 -4.11
C LEU A 463 23.12 -39.76 -2.76
N SER A 464 23.71 -38.57 -2.58
CA SER A 464 23.50 -37.77 -1.36
C SER A 464 22.08 -37.21 -1.20
N GLY A 465 21.27 -37.30 -2.24
CA GLY A 465 19.87 -36.89 -2.28
C GLY A 465 19.23 -37.32 -3.59
N THR A 466 17.94 -37.66 -3.56
CA THR A 466 17.17 -38.09 -4.74
C THR A 466 16.30 -36.99 -5.31
N GLU A 467 16.01 -35.94 -4.53
CA GLU A 467 15.32 -34.73 -4.98
C GLU A 467 16.03 -33.50 -4.43
N VAL A 468 16.40 -32.57 -5.31
CA VAL A 468 17.11 -31.33 -4.94
C VAL A 468 16.50 -30.16 -5.71
N THR A 469 16.24 -29.06 -5.02
CA THR A 469 15.78 -27.83 -5.66
C THR A 469 16.95 -27.01 -6.21
N THR A 470 16.73 -26.36 -7.35
CA THR A 470 17.73 -25.49 -7.95
C THR A 470 17.95 -24.21 -7.12
N ASN A 471 19.19 -23.78 -7.01
CA ASN A 471 19.56 -22.52 -6.38
C ASN A 471 19.33 -21.31 -7.33
N THR A 472 19.75 -20.11 -6.94
CA THR A 472 19.58 -18.86 -7.74
C THR A 472 20.32 -18.88 -9.09
N LEU A 473 21.26 -19.80 -9.30
CA LEU A 473 21.94 -20.05 -10.57
C LEU A 473 21.24 -21.14 -11.40
N GLY A 474 20.08 -21.62 -10.96
CA GLY A 474 19.35 -22.69 -11.62
C GLY A 474 19.98 -24.07 -11.44
N GLN A 475 20.86 -24.25 -10.45
CA GLN A 475 21.65 -25.46 -10.27
C GLN A 475 21.17 -26.32 -9.09
N ALA A 476 21.01 -27.62 -9.31
CA ALA A 476 20.78 -28.64 -8.31
C ALA A 476 21.95 -29.64 -8.32
N THR A 477 22.51 -29.96 -7.15
CA THR A 477 23.74 -30.77 -7.04
C THR A 477 23.56 -31.95 -6.11
N VAL A 478 24.08 -33.12 -6.51
CA VAL A 478 24.15 -34.33 -5.68
C VAL A 478 25.55 -34.93 -5.72
N THR A 479 25.98 -35.58 -4.64
CA THR A 479 27.23 -36.34 -4.61
C THR A 479 26.95 -37.81 -4.89
N MET A 480 27.74 -38.40 -5.78
CA MET A 480 27.65 -39.79 -6.25
C MET A 480 28.82 -40.60 -5.72
N THR A 481 28.53 -41.71 -5.04
CA THR A 481 29.53 -42.70 -4.57
C THR A 481 29.07 -44.12 -4.96
N SER A 482 29.97 -45.09 -5.03
CA SER A 482 29.61 -46.49 -5.23
C SER A 482 30.71 -47.41 -4.70
N ASN A 483 30.33 -48.62 -4.30
CA ASN A 483 31.25 -49.70 -3.92
C ASN A 483 31.40 -50.75 -5.03
N ILE A 484 30.64 -50.62 -6.11
CA ILE A 484 30.58 -51.60 -7.20
C ILE A 484 31.35 -51.02 -8.37
N ALA A 485 32.43 -51.67 -8.79
CA ALA A 485 33.17 -51.27 -9.99
C ALA A 485 32.36 -51.53 -11.27
N GLY A 486 32.51 -50.67 -12.28
CA GLY A 486 31.77 -50.77 -13.54
C GLY A 486 31.24 -49.43 -14.05
N GLN A 487 30.44 -49.48 -15.11
CA GLN A 487 29.72 -48.33 -15.65
C GLN A 487 28.32 -48.29 -15.05
N HIS A 488 27.96 -47.16 -14.46
CA HIS A 488 26.65 -46.97 -13.82
C HIS A 488 25.95 -45.73 -14.35
N ASN A 489 24.64 -45.81 -14.50
CA ASN A 489 23.85 -44.70 -15.02
C ASN A 489 23.19 -43.94 -13.87
N VAL A 490 23.26 -42.61 -13.93
CA VAL A 490 22.49 -41.70 -13.08
C VAL A 490 21.56 -40.91 -13.98
N VAL A 491 20.25 -41.15 -13.83
CA VAL A 491 19.21 -40.46 -14.57
C VAL A 491 18.78 -39.23 -13.77
N VAL A 492 18.72 -38.09 -14.44
CA VAL A 492 18.33 -36.82 -13.86
C VAL A 492 17.14 -36.28 -14.65
N SER A 493 16.08 -35.86 -13.98
CA SER A 493 14.87 -35.34 -14.61
C SER A 493 14.29 -34.15 -13.86
N ARG A 494 13.53 -33.30 -14.56
CA ARG A 494 12.70 -32.29 -13.89
C ARG A 494 11.44 -32.95 -13.35
N LYS A 495 11.11 -32.76 -12.06
CA LYS A 495 9.91 -33.40 -11.47
C LYS A 495 8.61 -32.92 -12.13
N ALA A 496 8.52 -31.64 -12.45
CA ALA A 496 7.37 -31.05 -13.15
C ALA A 496 7.18 -31.59 -14.59
N GLN A 497 8.23 -32.15 -15.20
CA GLN A 497 8.21 -32.70 -16.55
C GLN A 497 9.22 -33.85 -16.67
N ALA A 498 8.84 -35.03 -16.18
CA ALA A 498 9.73 -36.20 -16.13
C ALA A 498 10.25 -36.67 -17.51
N SER A 499 9.59 -36.28 -18.60
CA SER A 499 10.04 -36.54 -19.97
C SER A 499 11.27 -35.72 -20.37
N ASP A 500 11.55 -34.61 -19.68
CA ASP A 500 12.81 -33.88 -19.82
C ASP A 500 13.84 -34.46 -18.85
N ASN A 501 14.48 -35.53 -19.29
CA ASN A 501 15.52 -36.23 -18.56
C ASN A 501 16.84 -36.33 -19.33
N LYS A 502 17.93 -36.49 -18.59
CA LYS A 502 19.30 -36.71 -19.08
C LYS A 502 19.92 -37.84 -18.28
N THR A 503 20.84 -38.58 -18.90
CA THR A 503 21.60 -39.65 -18.22
C THR A 503 23.07 -39.27 -18.17
N PHE A 504 23.68 -39.47 -17.01
CA PHE A 504 25.12 -39.39 -16.81
C PHE A 504 25.69 -40.80 -16.56
N ASN A 505 26.78 -41.15 -17.26
CA ASN A 505 27.45 -42.43 -17.09
C ASN A 505 28.66 -42.25 -16.18
N LEU A 506 28.62 -42.83 -14.99
CA LEU A 506 29.69 -42.82 -14.00
C LEU A 506 30.56 -44.08 -14.15
N SER A 507 31.86 -43.89 -14.29
CA SER A 507 32.84 -44.99 -14.33
C SER A 507 33.43 -45.25 -12.94
N VAL A 508 33.14 -46.38 -12.33
CA VAL A 508 33.70 -46.76 -11.01
C VAL A 508 34.83 -47.76 -11.22
N LEU A 509 36.02 -47.44 -10.73
CA LEU A 509 37.21 -48.28 -10.81
C LEU A 509 37.35 -49.12 -9.52
N PRO A 510 37.81 -50.38 -9.60
CA PRO A 510 38.19 -51.16 -8.41
C PRO A 510 39.27 -50.45 -7.60
N ASP A 511 39.30 -50.66 -6.29
CA ASP A 511 40.34 -50.08 -5.44
C ASP A 511 41.58 -50.98 -5.37
N GLU A 512 42.59 -50.66 -6.19
CA GLU A 512 43.87 -51.37 -6.20
C GLU A 512 44.61 -51.31 -4.85
N SER A 513 44.38 -50.28 -4.03
CA SER A 513 45.08 -50.14 -2.75
C SER A 513 44.62 -51.17 -1.72
N SER A 514 43.34 -51.57 -1.77
CA SER A 514 42.75 -52.59 -0.90
C SER A 514 42.74 -54.00 -1.50
N ALA A 515 43.41 -54.20 -2.65
CA ALA A 515 43.52 -55.48 -3.33
C ALA A 515 44.00 -56.62 -2.41
N LYS A 516 43.35 -57.79 -2.50
CA LYS A 516 43.71 -59.00 -1.76
C LYS A 516 43.74 -60.23 -2.65
N VAL A 517 44.70 -61.13 -2.37
CA VAL A 517 44.67 -62.49 -2.90
C VAL A 517 43.59 -63.27 -2.15
N ILE A 518 42.48 -63.56 -2.83
CA ILE A 518 41.33 -64.23 -2.22
C ILE A 518 41.56 -65.74 -2.15
N SER A 519 42.09 -66.34 -3.22
CA SER A 519 42.32 -67.78 -3.28
C SER A 519 43.40 -68.16 -4.30
N ILE A 520 44.04 -69.31 -4.07
CA ILE A 520 44.88 -70.03 -5.03
C ILE A 520 44.23 -71.41 -5.21
N THR A 521 43.84 -71.74 -6.43
CA THR A 521 43.09 -72.96 -6.79
C THR A 521 43.76 -73.68 -7.96
N GLY A 522 43.47 -74.96 -8.21
CA GLY A 522 43.95 -75.68 -9.42
C GLY A 522 45.06 -76.72 -9.20
N ALA A 523 45.59 -76.89 -7.99
CA ALA A 523 46.33 -78.10 -7.64
C ALA A 523 45.38 -79.13 -7.04
N GLU A 524 45.37 -80.36 -7.55
CA GLU A 524 44.96 -81.50 -6.71
C GLU A 524 45.91 -81.52 -5.49
N LYS A 525 45.39 -81.85 -4.30
CA LYS A 525 46.14 -81.79 -3.04
C LYS A 525 47.43 -82.62 -3.06
N THR A 526 47.49 -83.61 -3.96
CA THR A 526 48.68 -84.40 -4.29
C THR A 526 48.72 -84.62 -5.80
N ILE A 527 49.82 -84.28 -6.46
CA ILE A 527 50.07 -84.54 -7.89
C ILE A 527 51.17 -85.58 -8.07
N THR A 528 51.24 -86.22 -9.23
CA THR A 528 52.29 -87.21 -9.50
C THR A 528 53.58 -86.52 -9.96
N VAL A 529 54.74 -87.09 -9.66
CA VAL A 529 56.02 -86.61 -10.21
C VAL A 529 55.95 -86.49 -11.73
N GLY A 530 56.34 -85.34 -12.28
CA GLY A 530 56.33 -85.05 -13.71
C GLY A 530 55.01 -84.50 -14.26
N GLU A 531 53.98 -84.34 -13.43
CA GLU A 531 52.71 -83.74 -13.80
C GLU A 531 52.80 -82.20 -13.84
N ASN A 532 52.38 -81.58 -14.95
CA ASN A 532 52.34 -80.13 -15.10
C ASN A 532 50.92 -79.62 -14.81
N ILE A 533 50.76 -78.76 -13.81
CA ILE A 533 49.46 -78.22 -13.38
C ILE A 533 49.39 -76.70 -13.55
N THR A 534 48.19 -76.16 -13.74
CA THR A 534 47.94 -74.71 -13.80
C THR A 534 47.22 -74.25 -12.54
N LEU A 535 47.85 -73.36 -11.77
CA LEU A 535 47.23 -72.67 -10.64
C LEU A 535 46.49 -71.42 -11.11
N ARG A 536 45.35 -71.15 -10.47
CA ARG A 536 44.47 -70.00 -10.70
C ARG A 536 44.34 -69.18 -9.42
N ILE A 537 44.73 -67.91 -9.49
CA ILE A 537 44.76 -66.96 -8.37
C ILE A 537 43.67 -65.91 -8.56
N LEU A 538 42.74 -65.75 -7.61
CA LEU A 538 41.72 -64.69 -7.64
C LEU A 538 42.17 -63.47 -6.83
N VAL A 539 42.10 -62.29 -7.44
CA VAL A 539 42.36 -61.01 -6.78
C VAL A 539 41.11 -60.12 -6.82
N GLN A 540 40.72 -59.62 -5.65
CA GLN A 540 39.61 -58.68 -5.49
C GLN A 540 39.99 -57.55 -4.53
N ASP A 541 39.32 -56.41 -4.62
CA ASP A 541 39.42 -55.34 -3.61
C ASP A 541 38.61 -55.67 -2.34
N ALA A 542 38.59 -54.76 -1.36
CA ALA A 542 37.83 -54.94 -0.12
C ALA A 542 36.30 -55.00 -0.29
N PHE A 543 35.78 -54.60 -1.45
CA PHE A 543 34.36 -54.60 -1.80
C PHE A 543 33.98 -55.74 -2.76
N ASN A 544 34.88 -56.73 -2.91
CA ASN A 544 34.75 -57.89 -3.80
C ASN A 544 34.76 -57.56 -5.31
N ASN A 545 35.23 -56.37 -5.70
CA ASN A 545 35.41 -56.05 -7.12
C ASN A 545 36.66 -56.75 -7.65
N VAL A 546 36.55 -57.40 -8.80
CA VAL A 546 37.69 -58.04 -9.47
C VAL A 546 38.64 -56.98 -10.04
N ILE A 547 39.94 -57.20 -9.90
CA ILE A 547 40.97 -56.26 -10.34
C ILE A 547 41.68 -56.86 -11.56
N ALA A 548 41.56 -56.22 -12.72
CA ALA A 548 42.22 -56.64 -13.95
C ALA A 548 43.63 -56.05 -14.08
N GLY A 549 44.56 -56.78 -14.68
CA GLY A 549 45.94 -56.33 -14.91
C GLY A 549 46.81 -56.23 -13.66
N GLN A 550 46.32 -56.67 -12.50
CA GLN A 550 47.07 -56.67 -11.24
C GLN A 550 48.22 -57.68 -11.32
N ARG A 551 49.43 -57.22 -11.00
CA ARG A 551 50.61 -58.08 -10.93
C ARG A 551 50.58 -58.96 -9.66
N VAL A 552 50.80 -60.25 -9.85
CA VAL A 552 50.95 -61.26 -8.80
C VAL A 552 52.36 -61.85 -8.91
N ARG A 553 53.13 -61.86 -7.82
CA ARG A 553 54.41 -62.57 -7.71
C ARG A 553 54.20 -63.95 -7.11
N LEU A 554 54.87 -64.95 -7.67
CA LEU A 554 54.73 -66.34 -7.26
C LEU A 554 56.09 -66.88 -6.79
N SER A 555 56.05 -67.75 -5.79
CA SER A 555 57.23 -68.48 -5.33
C SER A 555 56.83 -69.86 -4.80
N ALA A 556 57.73 -70.83 -4.89
CA ALA A 556 57.55 -72.15 -4.30
C ALA A 556 58.76 -72.51 -3.43
N GLN A 557 58.53 -73.09 -2.25
CA GLN A 557 59.59 -73.54 -1.33
C GLN A 557 59.38 -75.00 -0.92
N PRO A 558 60.43 -75.87 -0.94
CA PRO A 558 61.80 -75.57 -1.37
C PRO A 558 61.90 -75.38 -2.89
N THR A 559 62.86 -74.57 -3.38
CA THR A 559 63.01 -74.27 -4.82
C THR A 559 63.66 -75.39 -5.63
N THR A 560 64.22 -76.40 -4.98
CA THR A 560 64.88 -77.53 -5.63
C THR A 560 63.86 -78.46 -6.26
N ASN A 561 64.07 -78.86 -7.52
CA ASN A 561 63.27 -79.85 -8.26
C ASN A 561 61.83 -79.43 -8.62
N ILE A 562 61.43 -78.18 -8.31
CA ILE A 562 60.16 -77.57 -8.72
C ILE A 562 60.40 -76.37 -9.65
N THR A 563 59.56 -76.19 -10.65
CA THR A 563 59.54 -75.03 -11.55
C THR A 563 58.17 -74.37 -11.47
N ILE A 564 58.13 -73.07 -11.19
CA ILE A 564 56.94 -72.20 -11.20
C ILE A 564 57.32 -70.87 -11.89
N GLY A 565 56.40 -70.26 -12.63
CA GLY A 565 56.64 -68.93 -13.21
C GLY A 565 56.68 -67.83 -12.14
N ASP A 566 57.63 -66.88 -12.24
CA ASP A 566 57.88 -65.87 -11.19
C ASP A 566 56.76 -64.82 -11.03
N THR A 567 56.04 -64.51 -12.12
CA THR A 567 55.01 -63.47 -12.16
C THR A 567 53.84 -63.84 -13.07
N ALA A 568 52.63 -63.47 -12.66
CA ALA A 568 51.42 -63.53 -13.48
C ALA A 568 50.61 -62.23 -13.33
N TYR A 569 49.71 -61.96 -14.27
CA TYR A 569 48.82 -60.80 -14.25
C TYR A 569 47.37 -61.26 -14.30
N THR A 570 46.49 -60.58 -13.58
CA THR A 570 45.06 -60.91 -13.59
C THR A 570 44.40 -60.54 -14.91
N ASP A 571 43.50 -61.39 -15.38
CA ASP A 571 42.61 -61.12 -16.51
C ASP A 571 41.44 -60.20 -16.12
N ASN A 572 40.52 -59.92 -17.06
CA ASN A 572 39.34 -59.08 -16.81
C ASN A 572 38.37 -59.67 -15.78
N ASN A 573 38.51 -60.94 -15.41
CA ASN A 573 37.73 -61.60 -14.38
C ASN A 573 38.47 -61.64 -13.04
N GLY A 574 39.62 -60.98 -12.91
CA GLY A 574 40.44 -60.92 -11.69
C GLY A 574 41.32 -62.15 -11.46
N TYR A 575 41.51 -63.01 -12.46
CA TYR A 575 42.27 -64.25 -12.31
C TYR A 575 43.65 -64.20 -12.95
N ALA A 576 44.69 -64.56 -12.21
CA ALA A 576 46.03 -64.80 -12.72
C ALA A 576 46.32 -66.31 -12.79
N TYR A 577 47.06 -66.75 -13.82
CA TYR A 577 47.35 -68.17 -14.06
C TYR A 577 48.86 -68.44 -14.11
N VAL A 578 49.30 -69.53 -13.48
CA VAL A 578 50.72 -69.94 -13.47
C VAL A 578 50.85 -71.46 -13.53
N ASN A 579 51.82 -71.97 -14.29
CA ASN A 579 52.10 -73.41 -14.34
C ASN A 579 53.12 -73.83 -13.28
N LEU A 580 52.95 -75.02 -12.73
CA LEU A 580 53.82 -75.63 -11.74
C LEU A 580 54.14 -77.08 -12.14
N LEU A 581 55.42 -77.43 -12.10
CA LEU A 581 55.93 -78.76 -12.44
C LEU A 581 57.01 -79.17 -11.44
N SER A 582 56.93 -80.39 -10.91
CA SER A 582 57.96 -80.96 -10.05
C SER A 582 58.51 -82.28 -10.59
N THR A 583 59.81 -82.48 -10.42
CA THR A 583 60.56 -83.66 -10.88
C THR A 583 60.92 -84.62 -9.75
N GLN A 584 60.58 -84.29 -8.50
CA GLN A 584 60.77 -85.16 -7.33
C GLN A 584 59.60 -85.08 -6.36
N PRO A 585 59.31 -86.18 -5.63
CA PRO A 585 58.29 -86.16 -4.61
C PRO A 585 58.70 -85.24 -3.45
N GLY A 586 57.75 -84.51 -2.89
CA GLY A 586 57.98 -83.52 -1.84
C GLY A 586 56.77 -82.62 -1.60
N VAL A 587 56.80 -81.86 -0.52
CA VAL A 587 55.79 -80.83 -0.21
C VAL A 587 56.36 -79.48 -0.59
N TYR A 588 55.66 -78.76 -1.47
CA TYR A 588 56.09 -77.45 -1.96
C TYR A 588 55.05 -76.39 -1.59
N GLN A 589 55.43 -75.40 -0.78
CA GLN A 589 54.56 -74.29 -0.42
C GLN A 589 54.60 -73.22 -1.50
N VAL A 590 53.50 -73.05 -2.22
CA VAL A 590 53.32 -71.99 -3.22
C VAL A 590 52.74 -70.75 -2.55
N THR A 591 53.41 -69.61 -2.70
CA THR A 591 52.97 -68.31 -2.20
C THR A 591 52.68 -67.38 -3.36
N ALA A 592 51.47 -66.80 -3.40
CA ALA A 592 51.12 -65.70 -4.29
C ALA A 592 51.12 -64.39 -3.48
N THR A 593 51.76 -63.34 -3.99
CA THR A 593 51.92 -62.07 -3.28
C THR A 593 51.70 -60.88 -4.21
N LEU A 594 50.91 -59.91 -3.76
CA LEU A 594 50.68 -58.64 -4.45
C LEU A 594 51.71 -57.58 -4.02
N ASP A 595 51.75 -56.46 -4.75
CA ASP A 595 52.65 -55.33 -4.44
C ASP A 595 52.36 -54.66 -3.09
N ASN A 596 51.12 -54.74 -2.61
CA ASN A 596 50.71 -54.25 -1.28
C ASN A 596 50.95 -55.25 -0.14
N ASN A 597 51.73 -56.31 -0.38
CA ASN A 597 52.04 -57.40 0.55
C ASN A 597 50.85 -58.31 0.93
N SER A 598 49.67 -58.14 0.32
CA SER A 598 48.62 -59.14 0.46
C SER A 598 49.10 -60.45 -0.15
N SER A 599 48.99 -61.55 0.60
CA SER A 599 49.50 -62.84 0.18
C SER A 599 48.58 -63.98 0.61
N SER A 600 48.59 -65.05 -0.19
CA SER A 600 47.96 -66.32 0.15
C SER A 600 48.93 -67.46 -0.16
N LYS A 601 48.75 -68.57 0.54
CA LYS A 601 49.66 -69.73 0.48
C LYS A 601 48.87 -71.01 0.28
N VAL A 602 49.42 -71.93 -0.52
CA VAL A 602 48.89 -73.27 -0.68
C VAL A 602 50.03 -74.28 -0.76
N ASP A 603 49.92 -75.38 -0.03
CA ASP A 603 50.88 -76.48 -0.10
C ASP A 603 50.50 -77.42 -1.26
N VAL A 604 51.46 -77.74 -2.12
CA VAL A 604 51.33 -78.69 -3.24
C VAL A 604 52.21 -79.90 -2.95
N ASN A 605 51.57 -81.05 -2.73
CA ASN A 605 52.29 -82.31 -2.48
C ASN A 605 52.55 -83.03 -3.80
N VAL A 606 53.76 -83.54 -4.01
CA VAL A 606 54.15 -84.29 -5.21
C VAL A 606 54.54 -85.70 -4.75
N ALA A 607 53.96 -86.75 -5.32
CA ALA A 607 54.15 -88.13 -4.85
C ALA A 607 54.54 -89.14 -5.95
N ASN A 608 55.08 -90.30 -5.54
CA ASN A 608 55.62 -91.35 -6.42
C ASN A 608 54.59 -92.39 -6.93
N GLY A 609 53.31 -92.18 -6.67
CA GLY A 609 52.23 -93.10 -7.05
C GLY A 609 50.86 -92.52 -6.74
N LYS A 610 49.80 -93.26 -7.10
CA LYS A 610 48.41 -92.88 -6.89
C LYS A 610 47.72 -93.90 -5.99
N LEU A 611 47.00 -93.42 -5.00
CA LEU A 611 46.08 -94.22 -4.18
C LEU A 611 44.66 -93.86 -4.60
N GLU A 612 43.78 -94.85 -4.71
CA GLU A 612 42.36 -94.64 -5.00
C GLU A 612 41.52 -95.36 -3.95
N LEU A 613 40.62 -94.67 -3.27
CA LEU A 613 39.76 -95.24 -2.23
C LEU A 613 38.30 -95.16 -2.69
N THR A 614 37.62 -96.30 -2.71
CA THR A 614 36.21 -96.40 -3.09
C THR A 614 35.36 -96.92 -1.93
N SER A 615 34.09 -96.53 -1.88
CA SER A 615 33.11 -97.04 -0.92
C SER A 615 32.07 -97.93 -1.60
N SER A 616 31.56 -98.93 -0.89
CA SER A 616 30.53 -99.85 -1.41
C SER A 616 29.18 -99.15 -1.59
N LYS A 617 28.92 -98.14 -0.75
CA LYS A 617 27.78 -97.23 -0.81
C LYS A 617 28.25 -95.84 -0.36
N PRO A 618 27.67 -94.77 -0.90
CA PRO A 618 28.04 -93.41 -0.52
C PRO A 618 27.50 -93.00 0.87
N GLU A 619 26.45 -93.66 1.37
CA GLU A 619 25.76 -93.27 2.60
C GLU A 619 25.10 -94.43 3.38
N THR A 620 24.96 -94.25 4.69
CA THR A 620 24.26 -95.14 5.63
C THR A 620 23.54 -94.29 6.70
N THR A 621 22.66 -94.88 7.50
CA THR A 621 22.02 -94.20 8.63
C THR A 621 22.81 -94.43 9.93
N VAL A 622 22.68 -93.49 10.89
CA VAL A 622 23.16 -93.71 12.26
C VAL A 622 22.63 -95.02 12.83
N HIS A 623 23.44 -95.70 13.64
CA HIS A 623 23.14 -96.99 14.26
C HIS A 623 22.85 -98.15 13.29
N ASN A 624 23.19 -98.03 12.01
CA ASN A 624 23.10 -99.17 11.07
C ASN A 624 24.23 -100.18 11.30
N SER A 625 23.86 -101.39 11.76
CA SER A 625 24.80 -102.47 12.07
C SER A 625 25.53 -103.08 10.87
N GLU A 626 25.04 -102.93 9.63
CA GLU A 626 25.70 -103.46 8.42
C GLU A 626 26.88 -102.59 7.92
N GLY A 627 26.88 -101.29 8.24
CA GLY A 627 27.94 -100.35 7.87
C GLY A 627 28.21 -100.19 6.36
N ILE A 628 29.35 -99.58 6.02
CA ILE A 628 29.83 -99.37 4.64
C ILE A 628 31.22 -99.95 4.47
N THR A 629 31.45 -100.76 3.43
CA THR A 629 32.77 -101.30 3.10
C THR A 629 33.56 -100.33 2.22
N LEU A 630 34.84 -100.14 2.52
CA LEU A 630 35.76 -99.21 1.87
C LEU A 630 36.94 -100.00 1.30
N THR A 631 37.36 -99.69 0.08
CA THR A 631 38.39 -100.41 -0.68
C THR A 631 39.44 -99.44 -1.23
N ALA A 632 40.66 -99.48 -0.71
CA ALA A 632 41.81 -98.72 -1.18
C ALA A 632 42.61 -99.52 -2.22
N THR A 633 42.87 -98.95 -3.40
CA THR A 633 43.62 -99.54 -4.51
C THR A 633 44.90 -98.73 -4.74
N ALA A 634 46.06 -99.38 -4.62
CA ALA A 634 47.37 -98.76 -4.76
C ALA A 634 47.95 -98.90 -6.17
N ARG A 635 48.45 -97.81 -6.77
CA ARG A 635 49.16 -97.79 -8.07
C ARG A 635 50.46 -97.01 -8.00
N ASN A 636 51.48 -97.44 -8.74
CA ASN A 636 52.75 -96.70 -8.86
C ASN A 636 52.65 -95.53 -9.87
N ALA A 637 53.70 -94.71 -10.03
CA ALA A 637 53.75 -93.59 -10.97
C ALA A 637 53.55 -93.97 -12.46
N ARG A 638 53.62 -95.26 -12.83
CA ARG A 638 53.35 -95.76 -14.18
C ARG A 638 51.92 -96.30 -14.35
N GLY A 639 51.11 -96.27 -13.28
CA GLY A 639 49.72 -96.75 -13.26
C GLY A 639 49.56 -98.24 -12.92
N GLU A 640 50.64 -98.95 -12.63
CA GLU A 640 50.64 -100.38 -12.31
C GLU A 640 50.21 -100.63 -10.87
N LEU A 641 49.46 -101.71 -10.61
CA LEU A 641 48.97 -102.07 -9.27
C LEU A 641 50.13 -102.45 -8.34
N MET A 642 50.00 -102.11 -7.05
CA MET A 642 51.02 -102.38 -6.03
C MET A 642 50.52 -103.40 -4.98
N PRO A 643 50.68 -104.72 -5.20
CA PRO A 643 50.43 -105.76 -4.20
C PRO A 643 51.41 -105.68 -3.00
N GLY A 644 50.95 -106.04 -1.80
CA GLY A 644 51.75 -106.06 -0.59
C GLY A 644 52.11 -104.68 -0.03
N GLN A 645 51.50 -103.62 -0.55
CA GLN A 645 51.68 -102.25 -0.09
C GLN A 645 50.91 -102.01 1.21
N ILE A 646 51.56 -101.38 2.19
CA ILE A 646 50.92 -101.00 3.45
C ILE A 646 50.00 -99.80 3.19
N ILE A 647 48.72 -99.97 3.57
CA ILE A 647 47.71 -98.93 3.62
C ILE A 647 47.23 -98.78 5.06
N THR A 648 47.30 -97.56 5.60
CA THR A 648 46.70 -97.25 6.91
C THR A 648 45.37 -96.54 6.68
N PHE A 649 44.32 -96.98 7.37
CA PHE A 649 43.02 -96.30 7.33
C PHE A 649 42.81 -95.49 8.60
N SER A 650 42.40 -94.24 8.44
CA SER A 650 41.90 -93.40 9.51
C SER A 650 40.55 -92.83 9.13
N VAL A 651 39.69 -92.59 10.12
CA VAL A 651 38.42 -91.91 9.91
C VAL A 651 38.39 -90.63 10.72
N THR A 652 37.93 -89.56 10.09
CA THR A 652 37.77 -88.25 10.73
C THR A 652 36.42 -87.64 10.36
N PRO A 653 35.75 -86.92 11.27
CA PRO A 653 36.10 -86.73 12.68
C PRO A 653 35.88 -87.99 13.54
N GLU A 654 36.32 -87.98 14.80
CA GLU A 654 36.04 -89.08 15.74
C GLU A 654 34.53 -89.25 15.97
N GLY A 655 34.04 -90.49 15.90
CA GLY A 655 32.62 -90.80 16.04
C GLY A 655 32.16 -92.00 15.20
N ALA A 656 32.88 -92.33 14.14
CA ALA A 656 32.71 -93.56 13.40
C ALA A 656 33.73 -94.63 13.83
N THR A 657 33.34 -95.89 13.76
CA THR A 657 34.18 -97.05 14.03
C THR A 657 34.56 -97.73 12.73
N LEU A 658 35.86 -98.02 12.54
CA LEU A 658 36.35 -98.85 11.44
C LEU A 658 36.60 -100.27 11.93
N SER A 659 36.30 -101.27 11.09
CA SER A 659 36.55 -102.69 11.42
C SER A 659 38.03 -103.03 11.60
N ASN A 660 38.94 -102.22 11.06
CA ASN A 660 40.38 -102.28 11.31
C ASN A 660 40.99 -100.87 11.15
N THR A 661 41.81 -100.45 12.10
CA THR A 661 42.50 -99.14 12.12
C THR A 661 44.03 -99.27 12.03
N GLY A 662 44.55 -100.49 11.89
CA GLY A 662 45.98 -100.78 11.74
C GLY A 662 46.46 -100.77 10.29
N GLU A 663 47.67 -101.30 10.06
CA GLU A 663 48.23 -101.50 8.72
C GLU A 663 47.49 -102.63 7.98
N VAL A 664 46.85 -102.29 6.87
CA VAL A 664 46.19 -103.23 5.97
C VAL A 664 47.04 -103.37 4.71
N LEU A 665 47.53 -104.58 4.44
CA LEU A 665 48.29 -104.86 3.23
C LEU A 665 47.35 -104.97 2.03
N THR A 666 47.75 -104.40 0.89
CA THR A 666 47.06 -104.64 -0.37
C THR A 666 47.21 -106.09 -0.82
N ASP A 667 46.12 -106.67 -1.31
CA ASP A 667 46.09 -108.01 -1.88
C ASP A 667 46.75 -108.08 -3.27
N GLN A 668 46.68 -109.25 -3.93
CA GLN A 668 47.22 -109.44 -5.28
C GLN A 668 46.57 -108.55 -6.37
N SER A 669 45.40 -107.98 -6.08
CA SER A 669 44.73 -106.99 -6.94
C SER A 669 45.10 -105.54 -6.58
N GLY A 670 46.05 -105.37 -5.65
CA GLY A 670 46.46 -104.05 -5.17
C GLY A 670 45.45 -103.40 -4.22
N GLN A 671 44.53 -104.17 -3.61
CA GLN A 671 43.41 -103.64 -2.80
C GLN A 671 43.51 -103.95 -1.29
N ALA A 672 43.11 -103.01 -0.44
CA ALA A 672 42.96 -103.14 1.02
C ALA A 672 41.55 -102.71 1.44
N LYS A 673 40.89 -103.43 2.38
CA LYS A 673 39.46 -103.19 2.71
C LYS A 673 39.18 -103.02 4.21
N VAL A 674 38.26 -102.11 4.56
CA VAL A 674 37.73 -101.89 5.94
C VAL A 674 36.23 -101.56 5.91
N THR A 675 35.51 -101.70 7.02
CA THR A 675 34.07 -101.37 7.13
C THR A 675 33.84 -100.26 8.15
N LEU A 676 32.99 -99.27 7.83
CA LEU A 676 32.65 -98.12 8.66
C LEU A 676 31.23 -98.22 9.23
N THR A 677 31.06 -98.02 10.53
CA THR A 677 29.78 -97.84 11.25
C THR A 677 29.83 -96.58 12.13
N SER A 678 28.69 -96.01 12.53
CA SER A 678 28.65 -94.80 13.39
C SER A 678 27.32 -94.65 14.12
N ASP A 679 27.36 -94.07 15.32
CA ASP A 679 26.22 -93.62 16.12
C ASP A 679 25.96 -92.09 16.02
N LYS A 680 26.86 -91.34 15.39
CA LYS A 680 26.69 -89.90 15.14
C LYS A 680 26.45 -89.61 13.66
N VAL A 681 25.58 -88.64 13.39
CA VAL A 681 25.41 -88.07 12.04
C VAL A 681 26.65 -87.27 11.70
N ASN A 682 27.33 -87.69 10.64
CA ASN A 682 28.48 -86.96 10.12
C ASN A 682 28.82 -87.44 8.71
N VAL A 683 29.52 -86.58 7.97
CA VAL A 683 30.24 -87.03 6.79
C VAL A 683 31.62 -87.45 7.25
N TYR A 684 31.80 -88.76 7.38
CA TYR A 684 33.07 -89.32 7.77
C TYR A 684 33.98 -89.41 6.56
N THR A 685 35.10 -88.70 6.64
CA THR A 685 36.17 -88.85 5.67
C THR A 685 37.04 -90.01 6.12
N VAL A 686 37.00 -91.10 5.36
CA VAL A 686 37.96 -92.17 5.54
C VAL A 686 39.15 -91.91 4.65
N THR A 687 40.31 -91.88 5.27
CA THR A 687 41.59 -91.65 4.62
C THR A 687 42.33 -92.97 4.59
N ALA A 688 42.59 -93.47 3.40
CA ALA A 688 43.62 -94.47 3.17
C ALA A 688 44.93 -93.74 2.92
N ILE A 689 46.02 -94.15 3.57
CA ILE A 689 47.34 -93.55 3.44
C ILE A 689 48.33 -94.61 2.97
N MET A 690 49.07 -94.29 1.89
CA MET A 690 50.15 -95.09 1.34
C MET A 690 51.47 -94.30 1.38
N GLY A 691 52.54 -94.92 1.87
CA GLY A 691 53.88 -94.32 1.87
C GLY A 691 54.20 -93.52 3.14
N LYS A 692 55.46 -93.56 3.57
CA LYS A 692 55.91 -93.07 4.89
C LYS A 692 56.47 -91.64 4.87
N ASP A 693 57.14 -91.23 3.79
CA ASP A 693 57.86 -89.94 3.72
C ASP A 693 57.07 -88.83 3.03
N VAL A 694 56.40 -89.15 1.92
CA VAL A 694 55.37 -88.29 1.29
C VAL A 694 54.09 -89.13 1.19
N PRO A 695 53.19 -89.04 2.18
CA PRO A 695 52.01 -89.89 2.22
C PRO A 695 51.09 -89.58 1.04
N VAL A 696 50.85 -90.59 0.20
CA VAL A 696 49.80 -90.55 -0.81
C VAL A 696 48.52 -90.96 -0.10
N GLN A 697 47.66 -89.98 0.14
CA GLN A 697 46.37 -90.24 0.76
C GLN A 697 45.29 -90.24 -0.30
N SER A 698 44.37 -91.20 -0.19
CA SER A 698 43.10 -91.16 -0.89
C SER A 698 42.02 -91.13 0.14
N GLN A 699 41.07 -90.24 -0.08
CA GLN A 699 39.94 -90.06 0.81
C GLN A 699 38.67 -90.45 0.09
N VAL A 700 37.76 -91.08 0.81
CA VAL A 700 36.37 -91.19 0.40
C VAL A 700 35.52 -90.72 1.56
N THR A 701 34.49 -89.98 1.25
CA THR A 701 33.50 -89.56 2.23
C THR A 701 32.39 -90.59 2.28
N VAL A 702 31.99 -90.94 3.49
CA VAL A 702 30.79 -91.72 3.76
C VAL A 702 29.86 -90.85 4.61
N ALA A 703 28.69 -90.56 4.07
CA ALA A 703 27.67 -89.83 4.83
C ALA A 703 26.94 -90.82 5.75
N VAL A 704 27.05 -90.59 7.06
CA VAL A 704 26.15 -91.20 8.04
C VAL A 704 25.08 -90.16 8.32
N LYS A 705 23.85 -90.41 7.86
CA LYS A 705 22.73 -89.48 7.93
C LYS A 705 21.79 -89.78 9.10
N ALA A 706 21.05 -88.76 9.52
CA ALA A 706 19.97 -88.85 10.49
C ALA A 706 18.85 -89.77 9.97
N ASP A 707 18.02 -90.31 10.86
CA ASP A 707 16.90 -91.15 10.44
C ASP A 707 15.71 -90.31 9.98
N ALA A 708 15.53 -90.24 8.66
CA ALA A 708 14.43 -89.50 8.04
C ALA A 708 13.03 -90.03 8.39
N LYS A 709 12.89 -91.26 8.92
CA LYS A 709 11.59 -91.82 9.30
C LYS A 709 11.02 -91.21 10.58
N THR A 710 11.86 -90.63 11.42
CA THR A 710 11.51 -90.05 12.72
C THR A 710 11.58 -88.52 12.73
N ALA A 711 11.66 -87.90 11.56
CA ALA A 711 11.85 -86.46 11.41
C ALA A 711 10.63 -85.65 11.87
N HIS A 712 10.84 -84.59 12.66
CA HIS A 712 9.81 -83.65 13.11
C HIS A 712 10.34 -82.20 13.23
N VAL A 713 9.47 -81.20 13.12
CA VAL A 713 9.86 -79.77 13.24
C VAL A 713 10.07 -79.42 14.72
N VAL A 714 11.23 -78.85 15.04
CA VAL A 714 11.62 -78.47 16.41
C VAL A 714 11.63 -76.97 16.67
N SER A 715 11.78 -76.14 15.63
CA SER A 715 11.70 -74.67 15.77
C SER A 715 11.33 -73.98 14.46
N VAL A 716 10.64 -72.85 14.55
CA VAL A 716 10.34 -71.94 13.43
C VAL A 716 10.64 -70.51 13.89
N VAL A 717 11.45 -69.77 13.15
CA VAL A 717 11.86 -68.41 13.49
C VAL A 717 11.64 -67.49 12.28
N ALA A 718 11.03 -66.33 12.50
CA ALA A 718 10.93 -65.26 11.51
C ALA A 718 12.04 -64.22 11.77
N SER A 719 12.80 -63.84 10.74
CA SER A 719 13.84 -62.82 10.85
C SER A 719 13.96 -61.97 9.59
N PRO A 720 13.76 -60.64 9.69
CA PRO A 720 13.20 -59.93 10.85
C PRO A 720 11.73 -60.35 11.10
N ASP A 721 11.27 -60.24 12.35
CA ASP A 721 9.88 -60.54 12.75
C ASP A 721 8.91 -59.40 12.45
N THR A 722 9.43 -58.21 12.12
CA THR A 722 8.68 -57.05 11.63
C THR A 722 9.27 -56.56 10.31
N ILE A 723 8.42 -56.34 9.30
CA ILE A 723 8.80 -55.84 7.97
C ILE A 723 7.81 -54.79 7.47
N THR A 724 8.23 -53.96 6.52
CA THR A 724 7.30 -53.07 5.81
C THR A 724 6.45 -53.86 4.82
N ALA A 725 5.16 -53.55 4.72
CA ALA A 725 4.24 -54.14 3.74
C ALA A 725 4.39 -53.46 2.35
N ASP A 726 5.62 -53.39 1.83
CA ASP A 726 5.92 -52.66 0.59
C ASP A 726 6.05 -53.58 -0.65
N GLY A 727 5.85 -54.89 -0.48
CA GLY A 727 6.05 -55.92 -1.48
C GLY A 727 7.50 -56.25 -1.81
N ILE A 728 8.47 -55.67 -1.10
CA ILE A 728 9.91 -55.80 -1.35
C ILE A 728 10.62 -56.31 -0.08
N ASP A 729 10.38 -55.65 1.06
CA ASP A 729 10.86 -56.07 2.36
C ASP A 729 10.38 -57.49 2.64
N SER A 730 11.31 -58.34 3.06
CA SER A 730 11.06 -59.76 3.23
C SER A 730 11.45 -60.23 4.63
N SER A 731 10.61 -61.07 5.20
CA SER A 731 10.93 -61.83 6.41
C SER A 731 11.34 -63.23 6.00
N THR A 732 12.48 -63.69 6.52
CA THR A 732 12.95 -65.07 6.30
C THR A 732 12.44 -65.96 7.43
N ILE A 733 11.60 -66.92 7.08
CA ILE A 733 11.17 -68.01 7.95
C ILE A 733 12.22 -69.11 7.87
N THR A 734 12.86 -69.42 8.99
CA THR A 734 13.82 -70.52 9.13
C THR A 734 13.23 -71.58 10.02
N SER A 735 13.01 -72.77 9.47
CA SER A 735 12.44 -73.92 10.19
C SER A 735 13.49 -74.99 10.36
N ARG A 736 13.58 -75.62 11.54
CA ARG A 736 14.55 -76.68 11.84
C ARG A 736 13.85 -78.01 12.12
N VAL A 737 14.36 -79.08 11.52
CA VAL A 737 13.84 -80.45 11.61
C VAL A 737 14.91 -81.36 12.18
N GLU A 738 14.54 -82.16 13.17
CA GLU A 738 15.40 -83.18 13.80
C GLU A 738 14.73 -84.56 13.78
N ASP A 739 15.53 -85.62 13.89
CA ASP A 739 15.05 -86.97 14.17
C ASP A 739 14.83 -87.18 15.68
N ASP A 740 14.31 -88.35 16.09
CA ASP A 740 14.05 -88.66 17.51
C ASP A 740 15.33 -88.71 18.37
N TYR A 741 16.50 -88.76 17.73
CA TYR A 741 17.80 -88.74 18.41
C TYR A 741 18.39 -87.32 18.51
N GLY A 742 17.66 -86.30 18.05
CA GLY A 742 18.05 -84.90 18.11
C GLY A 742 19.05 -84.49 17.02
N PHE A 743 19.20 -85.29 15.96
CA PHE A 743 20.07 -84.93 14.84
C PHE A 743 19.30 -84.21 13.74
N PRO A 744 19.86 -83.16 13.13
CA PRO A 744 19.23 -82.47 12.02
C PRO A 744 19.06 -83.41 10.81
N VAL A 745 17.87 -83.40 10.20
CA VAL A 745 17.55 -84.30 9.09
C VAL A 745 17.59 -83.55 7.77
N GLU A 746 18.52 -83.92 6.89
CA GLU A 746 18.60 -83.40 5.52
C GLU A 746 17.58 -84.06 4.59
N GLY A 747 17.00 -83.28 3.69
CA GLY A 747 16.24 -83.78 2.56
C GLY A 747 14.81 -84.22 2.88
N VAL A 748 14.22 -83.83 4.02
CA VAL A 748 12.82 -84.11 4.38
C VAL A 748 11.91 -83.00 3.87
N ASP A 749 10.77 -83.36 3.29
CA ASP A 749 9.77 -82.40 2.84
C ASP A 749 9.04 -81.75 4.02
N VAL A 750 8.99 -80.42 4.01
CA VAL A 750 8.34 -79.57 5.00
C VAL A 750 7.26 -78.73 4.32
N SER A 751 6.07 -78.68 4.91
CA SER A 751 4.96 -77.85 4.42
C SER A 751 4.82 -76.57 5.23
N HIS A 752 4.50 -75.47 4.54
CA HIS A 752 4.25 -74.15 5.13
C HIS A 752 2.80 -73.75 4.86
N GLY A 753 2.07 -73.31 5.88
CA GLY A 753 0.71 -72.79 5.79
C GLY A 753 0.61 -71.42 6.45
N LEU A 754 -0.04 -70.46 5.79
CA LEU A 754 -0.17 -69.10 6.30
C LEU A 754 -1.63 -68.84 6.72
N ASP A 755 -1.79 -68.17 7.87
CA ASP A 755 -3.05 -67.53 8.24
C ASP A 755 -2.94 -66.03 7.95
N THR A 756 -3.57 -65.60 6.85
CA THR A 756 -3.42 -64.27 6.26
C THR A 756 -4.76 -63.79 5.71
N LYS A 757 -5.04 -62.48 5.85
CA LYS A 757 -6.19 -61.83 5.20
C LYS A 757 -5.81 -61.30 3.82
N GLY A 758 -4.53 -61.09 3.56
CA GLY A 758 -3.99 -60.69 2.26
C GLY A 758 -3.51 -61.84 1.39
N SER A 759 -2.85 -61.50 0.29
CA SER A 759 -2.21 -62.43 -0.65
C SER A 759 -0.69 -62.25 -0.63
N PRO A 760 0.00 -62.63 0.46
CA PRO A 760 1.45 -62.49 0.55
C PRO A 760 2.15 -63.36 -0.51
N VAL A 761 3.26 -62.87 -1.04
CA VAL A 761 4.10 -63.64 -1.93
C VAL A 761 5.06 -64.45 -1.06
N VAL A 762 4.87 -65.77 -1.11
CA VAL A 762 5.71 -66.74 -0.41
C VAL A 762 6.64 -67.36 -1.42
N ASN A 763 7.93 -67.10 -1.28
CA ASN A 763 8.96 -67.75 -2.08
C ASN A 763 9.60 -68.86 -1.25
N ILE A 764 9.47 -70.10 -1.74
CA ILE A 764 9.98 -71.32 -1.11
C ILE A 764 10.97 -71.93 -2.10
N PRO A 765 12.28 -71.60 -2.00
CA PRO A 765 13.28 -72.11 -2.93
C PRO A 765 13.39 -73.63 -2.92
N THR A 766 13.11 -74.26 -1.76
CA THR A 766 13.11 -75.71 -1.56
C THR A 766 12.09 -76.07 -0.49
N THR A 767 11.34 -77.16 -0.69
CA THR A 767 10.50 -77.76 0.36
C THR A 767 11.29 -78.73 1.24
N ARG A 768 12.52 -79.05 0.85
CA ARG A 768 13.38 -80.02 1.50
C ARG A 768 14.39 -79.33 2.41
N THR A 769 14.60 -79.89 3.59
CA THR A 769 15.61 -79.44 4.55
C THR A 769 17.03 -79.59 4.00
N ASP A 770 17.91 -78.67 4.37
CA ASP A 770 19.34 -78.69 4.07
C ASP A 770 20.12 -79.59 5.06
N GLN A 771 21.45 -79.60 4.93
CA GLN A 771 22.35 -80.39 5.78
C GLN A 771 22.30 -80.03 7.27
N SER A 772 21.83 -78.83 7.61
CA SER A 772 21.63 -78.38 8.98
C SER A 772 20.23 -78.70 9.51
N GLY A 773 19.43 -79.44 8.73
CA GLY A 773 18.04 -79.75 9.03
C GLY A 773 17.14 -78.54 8.85
N GLN A 774 17.60 -77.49 8.17
CA GLN A 774 16.87 -76.23 8.04
C GLN A 774 16.21 -76.11 6.67
N VAL A 775 15.05 -75.47 6.64
CA VAL A 775 14.41 -75.04 5.41
C VAL A 775 13.96 -73.60 5.58
N THR A 776 14.20 -72.80 4.55
CA THR A 776 13.88 -71.37 4.56
C THR A 776 12.79 -71.03 3.56
N ALA A 777 11.89 -70.14 3.98
CA ALA A 777 10.93 -69.48 3.09
C ALA A 777 11.02 -67.97 3.30
N THR A 778 10.90 -67.18 2.23
CA THR A 778 10.85 -65.72 2.34
C THR A 778 9.43 -65.25 2.07
N ILE A 779 8.90 -64.39 2.93
CA ILE A 779 7.54 -63.85 2.82
C ILE A 779 7.65 -62.34 2.59
N THR A 780 6.97 -61.87 1.54
CA THR A 780 6.73 -60.44 1.27
C THR A 780 5.22 -60.21 1.17
N SER A 781 4.75 -59.01 1.46
CA SER A 781 3.33 -58.64 1.28
C SER A 781 3.19 -57.16 1.00
N THR A 782 2.05 -56.79 0.43
CA THR A 782 1.62 -55.39 0.28
C THR A 782 0.52 -55.00 1.26
N LEU A 783 0.03 -55.93 2.09
CA LEU A 783 -1.00 -55.68 3.10
C LEU A 783 -0.34 -55.60 4.49
N ALA A 784 -0.58 -54.51 5.21
CA ALA A 784 -0.18 -54.38 6.61
C ALA A 784 -1.09 -55.23 7.50
N GLU A 785 -0.54 -56.28 8.10
CA GLU A 785 -1.24 -57.22 8.98
C GLU A 785 -0.25 -57.97 9.88
N THR A 786 -0.76 -58.70 10.87
CA THR A 786 0.04 -59.73 11.57
C THR A 786 -0.40 -61.08 11.04
N LEU A 787 0.53 -61.84 10.46
CA LEU A 787 0.26 -63.17 9.92
C LEU A 787 1.04 -64.25 10.68
N THR A 788 0.45 -65.45 10.77
CA THR A 788 1.07 -66.61 11.44
C THR A 788 1.48 -67.64 10.39
N VAL A 789 2.73 -68.07 10.45
CA VAL A 789 3.30 -69.11 9.58
C VAL A 789 3.35 -70.41 10.36
N ASN A 790 2.61 -71.41 9.89
CA ASN A 790 2.58 -72.76 10.43
C ASN A 790 3.46 -73.69 9.59
N VAL A 791 4.30 -74.48 10.23
CA VAL A 791 5.26 -75.36 9.57
C VAL A 791 5.18 -76.77 10.15
N GLN A 792 5.18 -77.79 9.29
CA GLN A 792 5.16 -79.20 9.69
C GLN A 792 5.91 -80.11 8.71
N VAL A 793 6.47 -81.20 9.24
CA VAL A 793 6.78 -82.41 8.45
C VAL A 793 5.46 -83.19 8.30
N PRO A 794 5.07 -83.65 7.09
CA PRO A 794 3.80 -84.33 6.87
C PRO A 794 3.56 -85.48 7.84
N GLY A 795 2.45 -85.43 8.60
CA GLY A 795 2.10 -86.43 9.60
C GLY A 795 2.59 -86.15 11.03
N THR A 796 3.20 -84.99 11.27
CA THR A 796 3.67 -84.52 12.60
C THR A 796 2.90 -83.28 13.07
N ALA A 797 3.17 -82.80 14.29
CA ALA A 797 2.53 -81.59 14.84
C ALA A 797 3.10 -80.29 14.23
N ASN A 798 2.27 -79.26 14.12
CA ASN A 798 2.67 -77.93 13.62
C ASN A 798 3.51 -77.17 14.66
N GLN A 799 4.50 -76.42 14.16
CA GLN A 799 5.16 -75.32 14.87
C GLN A 799 4.88 -74.00 14.16
N SER A 800 4.95 -72.86 14.86
CA SER A 800 4.59 -71.57 14.26
C SER A 800 5.50 -70.40 14.64
N ALA A 801 5.50 -69.38 13.78
CA ALA A 801 6.10 -68.07 14.02
C ALA A 801 5.17 -66.97 13.47
N THR A 802 5.25 -65.76 14.04
CA THR A 802 4.47 -64.60 13.62
C THR A 802 5.34 -63.58 12.90
N ILE A 803 4.79 -62.94 11.86
CA ILE A 803 5.38 -61.78 11.20
C ILE A 803 4.42 -60.60 11.35
N THR A 804 4.92 -59.45 11.78
CA THR A 804 4.19 -58.17 11.81
C THR A 804 4.58 -57.33 10.59
N LEU A 805 3.61 -57.07 9.71
CA LEU A 805 3.79 -56.23 8.54
C LEU A 805 3.18 -54.85 8.82
N VAL A 806 4.03 -53.82 8.79
CA VAL A 806 3.62 -52.43 9.04
C VAL A 806 3.46 -51.66 7.74
N ALA A 807 2.60 -50.64 7.72
CA ALA A 807 2.44 -49.78 6.55
C ALA A 807 3.77 -49.07 6.20
N GLY A 808 3.99 -48.82 4.91
CA GLY A 808 5.15 -48.06 4.43
C GLY A 808 5.08 -46.57 4.71
N THR A 809 5.98 -45.81 4.09
CA THR A 809 5.94 -44.34 4.13
C THR A 809 4.65 -43.80 3.51
N ALA A 810 4.17 -42.66 4.01
CA ALA A 810 2.98 -42.00 3.48
C ALA A 810 3.14 -41.67 1.98
N ASP A 811 2.11 -42.01 1.20
CA ASP A 811 2.04 -41.75 -0.24
C ASP A 811 1.10 -40.57 -0.53
N GLU A 812 1.51 -39.67 -1.43
CA GLU A 812 0.77 -38.43 -1.75
C GLU A 812 -0.53 -38.68 -2.51
N SER A 813 -0.63 -39.79 -3.24
CA SER A 813 -1.83 -40.14 -4.01
C SER A 813 -2.92 -40.80 -3.14
N LYS A 814 -2.55 -41.27 -1.94
CA LYS A 814 -3.45 -41.99 -1.02
C LYS A 814 -3.71 -41.21 0.26
N SER A 815 -2.71 -40.47 0.74
CA SER A 815 -2.86 -39.63 1.92
C SER A 815 -3.59 -38.34 1.57
N ILE A 816 -4.43 -37.87 2.48
CA ILE A 816 -5.32 -36.72 2.26
C ILE A 816 -5.32 -35.85 3.51
N LEU A 817 -5.12 -34.55 3.35
CA LEU A 817 -5.39 -33.55 4.37
C LEU A 817 -6.55 -32.66 3.91
N LYS A 818 -7.63 -32.62 4.69
CA LYS A 818 -8.81 -31.80 4.41
C LYS A 818 -9.16 -30.92 5.59
N SER A 819 -9.74 -29.77 5.29
CA SER A 819 -10.46 -28.92 6.25
C SER A 819 -11.94 -29.09 5.99
N ASP A 820 -12.76 -29.00 7.03
CA ASP A 820 -14.22 -28.93 6.93
C ASP A 820 -14.71 -27.55 6.41
N VAL A 821 -13.84 -26.53 6.46
CA VAL A 821 -14.12 -25.17 5.99
C VAL A 821 -12.98 -24.60 5.14
N ASP A 822 -13.32 -23.83 4.11
CA ASP A 822 -12.34 -23.12 3.26
C ASP A 822 -11.88 -21.78 3.86
N THR A 823 -12.71 -21.18 4.73
CA THR A 823 -12.46 -19.89 5.37
C THR A 823 -12.82 -19.92 6.84
N LEU A 824 -12.02 -19.27 7.67
CA LEU A 824 -12.19 -19.21 9.13
C LEU A 824 -12.25 -17.76 9.60
N LYS A 825 -13.19 -17.38 10.47
CA LYS A 825 -13.16 -16.05 11.09
C LYS A 825 -11.98 -15.95 12.06
N ALA A 826 -11.27 -14.83 12.00
CA ALA A 826 -10.15 -14.50 12.86
C ALA A 826 -10.61 -14.03 14.28
N ASP A 827 -11.45 -14.81 14.97
CA ASP A 827 -12.05 -14.44 16.26
C ASP A 827 -11.64 -15.34 17.45
N TYR A 828 -10.75 -16.33 17.24
CA TYR A 828 -10.41 -17.40 18.20
C TYR A 828 -11.59 -18.26 18.69
N GLN A 829 -12.79 -18.11 18.13
CA GLN A 829 -14.00 -18.82 18.55
C GLN A 829 -14.45 -19.81 17.47
N GLN A 830 -14.47 -19.38 16.21
CA GLN A 830 -14.73 -20.27 15.10
C GLN A 830 -13.53 -21.21 14.91
N SER A 831 -13.80 -22.51 14.84
CA SER A 831 -12.79 -23.53 14.60
C SER A 831 -12.98 -24.19 13.24
N ALA A 832 -11.88 -24.52 12.57
CA ALA A 832 -11.83 -25.47 11.46
C ALA A 832 -11.40 -26.85 12.00
N LYS A 833 -12.09 -27.92 11.61
CA LYS A 833 -11.64 -29.29 11.85
C LYS A 833 -10.81 -29.76 10.67
N LEU A 834 -9.54 -30.05 10.92
CA LEU A 834 -8.67 -30.71 9.97
C LEU A 834 -8.74 -32.23 10.16
N THR A 835 -8.93 -32.94 9.06
CA THR A 835 -8.88 -34.40 8.99
C THR A 835 -7.71 -34.81 8.10
N LEU A 836 -6.73 -35.45 8.71
CA LEU A 836 -5.60 -36.08 8.05
C LEU A 836 -5.85 -37.58 7.95
N THR A 837 -5.79 -38.13 6.74
CA THR A 837 -5.78 -39.57 6.49
C THR A 837 -4.41 -39.93 5.92
N LEU A 838 -3.60 -40.70 6.67
CA LEU A 838 -2.28 -41.17 6.25
C LEU A 838 -2.36 -42.61 5.76
N GLN A 839 -1.99 -42.82 4.50
CA GLN A 839 -1.94 -44.14 3.86
C GLN A 839 -0.66 -44.29 3.05
N ASP A 840 -0.12 -45.50 3.00
CA ASP A 840 0.99 -45.82 2.10
C ASP A 840 0.52 -46.01 0.64
N LYS A 841 1.46 -46.29 -0.27
CA LYS A 841 1.18 -46.46 -1.72
C LYS A 841 0.20 -47.62 -2.03
N TYR A 842 0.05 -48.58 -1.11
CA TYR A 842 -0.88 -49.71 -1.23
C TYR A 842 -2.22 -49.47 -0.52
N GLY A 843 -2.38 -48.31 0.12
CA GLY A 843 -3.59 -47.95 0.85
C GLY A 843 -3.63 -48.50 2.28
N ASN A 844 -2.51 -48.98 2.82
CA ASN A 844 -2.47 -49.40 4.22
C ASN A 844 -2.52 -48.17 5.13
N PRO A 845 -3.36 -48.16 6.19
CA PRO A 845 -3.40 -47.07 7.14
C PRO A 845 -2.10 -46.99 7.94
N ILE A 846 -1.50 -45.80 7.98
CA ILE A 846 -0.30 -45.57 8.81
C ILE A 846 -0.77 -45.27 10.22
N VAL A 847 -0.55 -46.23 11.13
CA VAL A 847 -0.97 -46.16 12.53
C VAL A 847 0.18 -45.62 13.38
N THR A 848 -0.01 -44.44 13.99
CA THR A 848 0.91 -43.86 14.97
C THR A 848 0.17 -43.46 16.25
N SER A 849 0.89 -43.46 17.37
CA SER A 849 0.39 -43.07 18.69
C SER A 849 1.04 -41.82 19.27
N ASP A 850 2.15 -41.37 18.68
CA ASP A 850 2.93 -40.20 19.09
C ASP A 850 3.68 -39.59 17.89
N HIS A 851 4.36 -38.46 18.12
CA HIS A 851 5.23 -37.79 17.13
C HIS A 851 4.59 -37.33 15.82
N LEU A 852 3.25 -37.30 15.72
CA LEU A 852 2.52 -36.55 14.71
C LEU A 852 2.30 -35.13 15.21
N GLU A 853 2.69 -34.15 14.40
CA GLU A 853 2.49 -32.72 14.68
C GLU A 853 2.03 -31.98 13.42
N PHE A 854 1.40 -30.83 13.61
CA PHE A 854 1.08 -29.92 12.51
C PHE A 854 1.95 -28.68 12.65
N VAL A 855 2.92 -28.53 11.75
CA VAL A 855 3.77 -27.35 11.72
C VAL A 855 3.08 -26.24 10.94
N GLN A 856 3.11 -25.06 11.54
CA GLN A 856 2.56 -23.84 10.96
C GLN A 856 3.65 -23.12 10.17
N SER A 857 3.31 -22.59 9.00
CA SER A 857 4.20 -21.76 8.19
C SER A 857 3.52 -20.46 7.75
N GLY A 858 4.31 -19.40 7.61
CA GLY A 858 3.87 -18.07 7.19
C GLY A 858 3.94 -16.99 8.27
N PRO A 859 3.62 -15.72 7.94
CA PRO A 859 3.75 -14.59 8.88
C PRO A 859 2.69 -14.57 10.00
N PHE A 860 1.71 -15.46 9.96
CA PHE A 860 0.55 -15.46 10.87
C PHE A 860 0.53 -16.61 11.88
N VAL A 861 1.62 -17.39 11.99
CA VAL A 861 1.71 -18.57 12.89
C VAL A 861 1.37 -18.25 14.35
N ASN A 862 1.83 -17.10 14.87
CA ASN A 862 1.59 -16.69 16.26
C ASN A 862 0.11 -16.41 16.58
N PHE A 863 -0.77 -16.37 15.56
CA PHE A 863 -2.19 -16.10 15.72
C PHE A 863 -3.06 -17.34 15.52
N LEU A 864 -2.48 -18.52 15.35
CA LEU A 864 -3.18 -19.80 15.29
C LEU A 864 -3.08 -20.58 16.60
N LYS A 865 -4.17 -21.23 17.01
CA LYS A 865 -4.18 -22.19 18.12
C LYS A 865 -4.71 -23.52 17.63
N LEU A 866 -3.93 -24.58 17.87
CA LEU A 866 -4.32 -25.95 17.58
C LEU A 866 -4.74 -26.65 18.88
N SER A 867 -5.74 -27.51 18.79
CA SER A 867 -6.02 -28.49 19.84
C SER A 867 -4.98 -29.61 19.84
N ASP A 868 -5.03 -30.47 20.86
CA ASP A 868 -4.40 -31.78 20.78
C ASP A 868 -4.96 -32.57 19.58
N ILE A 869 -4.13 -33.44 19.02
CA ILE A 869 -4.52 -34.35 17.94
C ILE A 869 -5.39 -35.47 18.53
N ASP A 870 -6.53 -35.72 17.91
CA ASP A 870 -7.39 -36.85 18.23
C ASP A 870 -6.91 -38.11 17.49
N TYR A 871 -6.49 -39.11 18.27
CA TYR A 871 -6.02 -40.42 17.82
C TYR A 871 -7.09 -41.52 17.91
N SER A 872 -8.37 -41.16 18.12
CA SER A 872 -9.47 -42.12 18.28
C SER A 872 -9.68 -43.01 17.06
N GLN A 873 -9.37 -42.51 15.86
CA GLN A 873 -9.50 -43.24 14.58
C GLN A 873 -8.15 -43.67 13.98
N ARG A 874 -7.07 -43.71 14.77
CA ARG A 874 -5.71 -44.05 14.29
C ARG A 874 -5.60 -45.39 13.57
N ASN A 875 -6.45 -46.37 13.90
CA ASN A 875 -6.48 -47.68 13.24
C ASN A 875 -6.93 -47.61 11.76
N TYR A 876 -7.53 -46.50 11.34
CA TYR A 876 -7.88 -46.20 9.95
C TYR A 876 -6.90 -45.21 9.31
N GLY A 877 -5.80 -44.86 10.00
CA GLY A 877 -4.87 -43.82 9.58
C GLY A 877 -5.45 -42.42 9.64
N GLU A 878 -6.57 -42.21 10.35
CA GLU A 878 -7.24 -40.92 10.46
C GLU A 878 -6.89 -40.21 11.77
N TYR A 879 -6.50 -38.94 11.65
CA TYR A 879 -6.10 -38.05 12.74
C TYR A 879 -6.81 -36.72 12.56
N THR A 880 -7.40 -36.19 13.62
CA THR A 880 -8.10 -34.91 13.54
C THR A 880 -7.56 -33.89 14.52
N VAL A 881 -7.54 -32.62 14.10
CA VAL A 881 -7.12 -31.49 14.94
C VAL A 881 -8.04 -30.32 14.66
N THR A 882 -8.37 -29.55 15.68
CA THR A 882 -9.14 -28.31 15.51
C THR A 882 -8.22 -27.10 15.54
N VAL A 883 -8.45 -26.16 14.63
CA VAL A 883 -7.66 -24.95 14.44
C VAL A 883 -8.57 -23.75 14.66
N THR A 884 -8.15 -22.82 15.51
CA THR A 884 -8.74 -21.48 15.63
C THR A 884 -7.68 -20.44 15.28
N GLY A 885 -8.09 -19.24 14.89
CA GLY A 885 -7.13 -18.15 14.72
C GLY A 885 -7.69 -16.78 14.99
N GLY A 886 -6.80 -15.80 15.19
CA GLY A 886 -7.14 -14.46 15.65
C GLY A 886 -6.63 -13.32 14.81
N LYS A 887 -6.03 -13.59 13.65
CA LYS A 887 -5.62 -12.51 12.73
C LYS A 887 -5.95 -12.87 11.30
N GLU A 888 -6.41 -11.88 10.54
CA GLU A 888 -6.66 -12.03 9.11
C GLU A 888 -5.36 -12.36 8.36
N GLY A 889 -5.48 -13.19 7.33
CA GLY A 889 -4.35 -13.65 6.53
C GLY A 889 -4.43 -15.13 6.20
N THR A 890 -3.47 -15.61 5.43
CA THR A 890 -3.37 -17.03 5.06
C THR A 890 -2.30 -17.71 5.89
N ALA A 891 -2.65 -18.83 6.52
CA ALA A 891 -1.72 -19.66 7.25
C ALA A 891 -1.71 -21.08 6.67
N THR A 892 -0.53 -21.65 6.51
CA THR A 892 -0.36 -23.00 5.94
C THR A 892 0.00 -23.98 7.06
N LEU A 893 -0.70 -25.10 7.11
CA LEU A 893 -0.47 -26.20 8.06
C LEU A 893 0.04 -27.42 7.31
N ILE A 894 1.10 -28.02 7.84
CA ILE A 894 1.82 -29.15 7.25
C ILE A 894 1.92 -30.26 8.31
N PRO A 895 1.39 -31.46 8.06
CA PRO A 895 1.55 -32.58 8.97
C PRO A 895 2.98 -33.13 8.89
N MET A 896 3.60 -33.31 10.05
CA MET A 896 4.92 -33.92 10.20
C MET A 896 4.82 -35.14 11.11
N LEU A 897 5.39 -36.26 10.68
CA LEU A 897 5.52 -37.48 11.49
C LEU A 897 7.01 -37.71 11.72
N ASN A 898 7.42 -37.84 12.99
CA ASN A 898 8.83 -38.01 13.37
C ASN A 898 9.76 -36.91 12.80
N GLY A 899 9.27 -35.68 12.69
CA GLY A 899 10.05 -34.55 12.16
C GLY A 899 10.20 -34.53 10.62
N VAL A 900 9.45 -35.36 9.88
CA VAL A 900 9.46 -35.40 8.41
C VAL A 900 8.10 -34.96 7.87
N HIS A 901 8.07 -34.10 6.84
CA HIS A 901 6.84 -33.71 6.14
C HIS A 901 6.15 -34.93 5.51
N GLN A 902 4.85 -35.08 5.73
CA GLN A 902 4.12 -36.23 5.21
C GLN A 902 3.55 -35.94 3.83
N ALA A 903 4.00 -36.71 2.84
CA ALA A 903 3.37 -36.83 1.53
C ALA A 903 3.08 -35.49 0.80
N ASN A 904 3.94 -34.48 1.00
CA ASN A 904 3.76 -33.09 0.56
C ASN A 904 2.38 -32.49 0.86
N LEU A 905 1.68 -33.04 1.87
CA LEU A 905 0.39 -32.54 2.30
C LEU A 905 0.57 -31.17 2.93
N SER A 906 -0.24 -30.23 2.50
CA SER A 906 -0.37 -28.95 3.15
C SER A 906 -1.78 -28.44 2.95
N ILE A 907 -2.26 -27.64 3.90
CA ILE A 907 -3.53 -26.95 3.76
C ILE A 907 -3.35 -25.48 4.12
N SER A 908 -3.87 -24.61 3.26
CA SER A 908 -3.88 -23.17 3.53
C SER A 908 -5.26 -22.76 4.01
N LEU A 909 -5.33 -22.26 5.24
CA LEU A 909 -6.54 -21.70 5.80
C LEU A 909 -6.55 -20.19 5.55
N ASN A 910 -7.62 -19.70 4.93
CA ASN A 910 -7.82 -18.27 4.74
C ASN A 910 -8.60 -17.71 5.94
N LEU A 911 -7.91 -16.96 6.80
CA LEU A 911 -8.52 -16.29 7.94
C LEU A 911 -9.04 -14.93 7.50
N ILE A 912 -10.36 -14.76 7.61
CA ILE A 912 -11.04 -13.51 7.27
C ILE A 912 -11.27 -12.69 8.52
N GLN A 913 -11.26 -11.37 8.36
CA GLN A 913 -11.52 -10.46 9.45
C GLN A 913 -12.89 -10.73 10.09
N SER A 914 -12.92 -10.82 11.42
CA SER A 914 -14.17 -10.81 12.18
C SER A 914 -14.49 -9.38 12.59
N ILE A 915 -15.62 -8.86 12.11
CA ILE A 915 -16.08 -7.49 12.41
C ILE A 915 -17.37 -7.57 13.22
N LYS A 916 -17.44 -6.80 14.31
CA LYS A 916 -18.65 -6.62 15.12
C LYS A 916 -18.93 -5.14 15.35
N GLU A 917 -20.20 -4.77 15.29
CA GLU A 917 -20.63 -3.40 15.63
C GLU A 917 -20.49 -3.16 17.15
N MET A 918 -19.99 -1.99 17.54
CA MET A 918 -19.93 -1.55 18.92
C MET A 918 -21.35 -1.28 19.43
N SER A 919 -21.78 -2.05 20.43
CA SER A 919 -23.12 -1.98 20.99
C SER A 919 -23.19 -1.44 22.42
N GLY A 920 -22.06 -1.02 22.97
CA GLY A 920 -21.96 -0.46 24.33
C GLY A 920 -22.33 1.02 24.34
N HIS A 921 -21.59 1.78 25.15
CA HIS A 921 -21.88 3.19 25.37
C HIS A 921 -20.71 4.11 25.04
N VAL A 922 -21.01 5.38 24.83
CA VAL A 922 -20.06 6.48 24.74
C VAL A 922 -20.36 7.51 25.80
N THR A 923 -19.34 8.19 26.29
CA THR A 923 -19.50 9.26 27.27
C THR A 923 -19.16 10.60 26.65
N ALA A 924 -20.13 11.52 26.63
CA ALA A 924 -19.95 12.90 26.20
C ALA A 924 -20.35 13.85 27.34
N ASN A 925 -19.40 14.64 27.85
CA ASN A 925 -19.63 15.58 28.95
C ASN A 925 -20.37 14.93 30.15
N ASN A 926 -19.77 13.85 30.68
CA ASN A 926 -20.26 13.04 31.81
C ASN A 926 -21.65 12.40 31.64
N HIS A 927 -22.18 12.30 30.41
CA HIS A 927 -23.42 11.59 30.12
C HIS A 927 -23.17 10.45 29.11
N THR A 928 -23.82 9.31 29.34
CA THR A 928 -23.65 8.11 28.52
C THR A 928 -24.74 7.98 27.46
N PHE A 929 -24.35 7.73 26.22
CA PHE A 929 -25.25 7.44 25.10
C PHE A 929 -24.94 6.07 24.50
N SER A 930 -25.89 5.48 23.77
CA SER A 930 -25.60 4.27 22.99
C SER A 930 -24.66 4.60 21.83
N THR A 931 -23.61 3.79 21.68
CA THR A 931 -22.59 3.95 20.63
C THR A 931 -23.14 3.83 19.21
N ALA A 932 -24.18 3.02 19.00
CA ALA A 932 -24.67 2.66 17.67
C ALA A 932 -25.26 3.83 16.87
N LYS A 933 -25.63 4.93 17.53
CA LYS A 933 -26.29 6.07 16.88
C LYS A 933 -25.62 7.41 17.17
N PHE A 934 -24.74 7.50 18.15
CA PHE A 934 -24.14 8.75 18.58
C PHE A 934 -22.83 9.06 17.82
N PRO A 935 -22.54 10.33 17.49
CA PRO A 935 -23.41 11.51 17.58
C PRO A 935 -24.25 11.71 16.31
N SER A 936 -25.31 12.52 16.41
CA SER A 936 -26.02 13.04 15.24
C SER A 936 -25.86 14.55 15.03
N GLU A 937 -25.30 15.27 15.99
CA GLU A 937 -24.95 16.68 15.87
C GLU A 937 -23.44 16.83 16.08
N GLY A 938 -22.74 17.63 15.27
CA GLY A 938 -21.28 17.80 15.37
C GLY A 938 -20.85 19.27 15.33
N PHE A 939 -19.69 19.57 15.93
CA PHE A 939 -19.00 20.86 15.79
C PHE A 939 -17.50 20.67 15.96
N ALA A 940 -16.72 21.61 15.44
CA ALA A 940 -15.27 21.60 15.60
C ALA A 940 -14.92 21.78 17.09
N GLY A 941 -14.11 20.89 17.65
CA GLY A 941 -13.77 20.82 19.07
C GLY A 941 -14.65 19.89 19.91
N ALA A 942 -15.74 19.35 19.37
CA ALA A 942 -16.54 18.34 20.06
C ALA A 942 -15.74 17.05 20.26
N TYR A 943 -15.96 16.35 21.38
CA TYR A 943 -15.38 15.02 21.60
C TYR A 943 -16.22 14.17 22.55
N TYR A 944 -16.09 12.86 22.41
CA TYR A 944 -16.64 11.86 23.33
C TYR A 944 -15.65 10.71 23.52
N THR A 945 -15.84 9.88 24.54
CA THR A 945 -15.00 8.71 24.79
C THR A 945 -15.78 7.42 24.60
N LEU A 946 -15.20 6.44 23.94
CA LEU A 946 -15.72 5.08 23.89
C LEU A 946 -15.59 4.42 25.27
N ASN A 947 -16.65 3.82 25.79
CA ASN A 947 -16.60 3.07 27.04
C ASN A 947 -16.16 1.61 26.78
N ASN A 948 -15.63 0.95 27.81
CA ASN A 948 -15.08 -0.42 27.69
C ASN A 948 -16.14 -1.49 27.35
N ASP A 949 -17.42 -1.22 27.59
CA ASP A 949 -18.52 -2.12 27.28
C ASP A 949 -18.85 -2.21 25.78
N ASN A 950 -18.15 -1.45 24.93
CA ASN A 950 -18.16 -1.62 23.48
C ASN A 950 -17.34 -2.84 23.01
N PHE A 951 -16.47 -3.37 23.86
CA PHE A 951 -15.50 -4.39 23.52
C PHE A 951 -15.84 -5.74 24.16
N GLU A 952 -14.98 -6.74 23.96
CA GLU A 952 -15.14 -8.05 24.59
C GLU A 952 -15.04 -7.96 26.13
N ALA A 953 -15.73 -8.84 26.85
CA ALA A 953 -15.72 -8.83 28.30
C ALA A 953 -14.30 -8.97 28.86
N GLY A 954 -13.92 -8.07 29.77
CA GLY A 954 -12.57 -8.02 30.35
C GLY A 954 -11.54 -7.26 29.51
N LYS A 955 -11.92 -6.75 28.33
CA LYS A 955 -11.09 -5.86 27.50
C LYS A 955 -11.39 -4.40 27.75
N THR A 956 -10.38 -3.56 27.54
CA THR A 956 -10.45 -2.11 27.70
C THR A 956 -9.98 -1.40 26.44
N VAL A 957 -10.18 -0.08 26.34
CA VAL A 957 -9.67 0.73 25.20
C VAL A 957 -8.18 0.49 24.92
N ASP A 958 -7.36 0.22 25.94
CA ASP A 958 -5.90 0.03 25.80
C ASP A 958 -5.53 -1.24 25.02
N ASP A 959 -6.42 -2.24 25.00
CA ASP A 959 -6.24 -3.49 24.26
C ASP A 959 -6.36 -3.30 22.73
N TYR A 960 -6.82 -2.13 22.28
CA TYR A 960 -7.13 -1.85 20.88
C TYR A 960 -6.23 -0.77 20.27
N MET A 961 -6.11 -0.82 18.95
CA MET A 961 -5.63 0.27 18.13
C MET A 961 -6.82 0.89 17.42
N PHE A 962 -6.91 2.21 17.47
CA PHE A 962 -8.03 2.94 16.88
C PHE A 962 -7.66 3.60 15.56
N SER A 963 -8.61 3.63 14.63
CA SER A 963 -8.51 4.37 13.37
C SER A 963 -9.85 5.00 13.01
N SER A 964 -9.78 6.09 12.24
CA SER A 964 -10.94 6.82 11.71
C SER A 964 -10.86 6.83 10.18
N SER A 965 -11.99 6.65 9.50
CA SER A 965 -12.02 6.65 8.02
C SER A 965 -11.96 8.06 7.38
N GLN A 966 -12.14 9.13 8.16
CA GLN A 966 -12.15 10.51 7.66
C GLN A 966 -11.17 11.39 8.43
N GLY A 967 -10.53 12.35 7.74
CA GLY A 967 -9.51 13.22 8.33
C GLY A 967 -10.03 14.29 9.30
N TRP A 968 -11.33 14.58 9.31
CA TRP A 968 -11.95 15.59 10.19
C TRP A 968 -12.43 15.02 11.54
N VAL A 969 -12.40 13.69 11.72
CA VAL A 969 -12.60 13.00 13.01
C VAL A 969 -11.35 12.19 13.31
N SER A 970 -10.82 12.34 14.52
CA SER A 970 -9.72 11.54 15.04
C SER A 970 -10.16 10.70 16.23
N VAL A 971 -9.46 9.61 16.49
CA VAL A 971 -9.61 8.80 17.69
C VAL A 971 -8.23 8.52 18.25
N ASP A 972 -8.00 8.84 19.52
CA ASP A 972 -6.71 8.59 20.16
C ASP A 972 -6.66 7.24 20.88
N ALA A 973 -5.50 6.90 21.44
CA ALA A 973 -5.28 5.62 22.12
C ALA A 973 -6.19 5.39 23.35
N SER A 974 -6.75 6.46 23.94
CA SER A 974 -7.68 6.36 25.06
C SER A 974 -9.13 6.11 24.62
N GLY A 975 -9.37 5.97 23.31
CA GLY A 975 -10.73 5.85 22.75
C GLY A 975 -11.48 7.18 22.73
N LYS A 976 -10.79 8.33 22.85
CA LYS A 976 -11.38 9.65 22.72
C LYS A 976 -11.54 10.02 21.25
N VAL A 977 -12.77 10.14 20.79
CA VAL A 977 -13.15 10.55 19.43
C VAL A 977 -13.33 12.06 19.40
N SER A 978 -12.54 12.78 18.58
CA SER A 978 -12.49 14.24 18.53
C SER A 978 -12.71 14.79 17.11
N PHE A 979 -13.50 15.86 17.01
CA PHE A 979 -13.91 16.50 15.76
C PHE A 979 -13.04 17.73 15.53
N ALA A 980 -12.15 17.70 14.53
CA ALA A 980 -11.13 18.73 14.36
C ALA A 980 -11.52 19.80 13.32
N ASN A 981 -12.24 19.41 12.27
CA ASN A 981 -12.64 20.27 11.15
C ASN A 981 -14.14 20.10 10.84
N ILE A 982 -14.65 20.88 9.89
CA ILE A 982 -16.05 20.82 9.45
C ILE A 982 -16.37 19.43 8.91
N GLY A 983 -17.33 18.75 9.55
CA GLY A 983 -17.90 17.49 9.05
C GLY A 983 -18.94 17.73 7.95
N ASP A 984 -19.14 16.70 7.14
CA ASP A 984 -20.08 16.68 6.02
C ASP A 984 -21.02 15.47 6.09
N GLN A 985 -21.72 15.18 5.00
CA GLN A 985 -22.66 14.05 4.90
C GLN A 985 -21.96 12.68 4.86
N THR A 986 -20.63 12.63 4.77
CA THR A 986 -19.91 11.36 4.69
C THR A 986 -19.92 10.67 6.05
N SER A 987 -20.28 9.39 6.06
CA SER A 987 -20.27 8.61 7.29
C SER A 987 -18.82 8.29 7.70
N VAL A 988 -18.52 8.42 8.99
CA VAL A 988 -17.19 8.11 9.54
C VAL A 988 -17.22 6.78 10.26
N THR A 989 -16.34 5.86 9.89
CA THR A 989 -16.16 4.60 10.59
C THR A 989 -15.02 4.74 11.59
N ILE A 990 -15.32 4.53 12.87
CA ILE A 990 -14.32 4.35 13.92
C ILE A 990 -14.10 2.85 14.09
N SER A 991 -12.86 2.40 13.88
CA SER A 991 -12.48 1.00 14.04
C SER A 991 -11.55 0.83 15.24
N ALA A 992 -11.79 -0.21 16.03
CA ALA A 992 -10.98 -0.66 17.14
C ALA A 992 -10.46 -2.07 16.81
N VAL A 993 -9.20 -2.17 16.43
CA VAL A 993 -8.54 -3.43 16.05
C VAL A 993 -7.78 -3.96 17.27
N PRO A 994 -8.06 -5.17 17.78
CA PRO A 994 -7.35 -5.71 18.94
C PRO A 994 -5.85 -5.86 18.67
N ARG A 995 -5.01 -5.43 19.61
CA ARG A 995 -3.54 -5.54 19.50
C ARG A 995 -3.04 -6.99 19.49
N GLN A 996 -3.76 -7.89 20.16
CA GLN A 996 -3.41 -9.31 20.30
C GLN A 996 -4.19 -10.22 19.33
N GLY A 997 -4.87 -9.64 18.33
CA GLY A 997 -5.78 -10.37 17.44
C GLY A 997 -7.17 -10.62 18.07
N GLY A 998 -8.14 -10.98 17.23
CA GLY A 998 -9.54 -11.23 17.58
C GLY A 998 -10.52 -10.36 16.77
N THR A 999 -11.73 -10.19 17.32
CA THR A 999 -12.80 -9.44 16.65
C THR A 999 -12.50 -7.94 16.60
N THR A 1000 -12.49 -7.35 15.41
CA THR A 1000 -12.46 -5.90 15.20
C THR A 1000 -13.83 -5.31 15.54
N TYR A 1001 -13.86 -4.26 16.35
CA TYR A 1001 -15.08 -3.55 16.69
C TYR A 1001 -15.20 -2.26 15.90
N GLN A 1002 -16.36 -1.99 15.31
CA GLN A 1002 -16.60 -0.77 14.52
C GLN A 1002 -17.84 -0.02 14.98
N THR A 1003 -17.83 1.30 14.84
CA THR A 1003 -19.05 2.12 14.93
C THR A 1003 -19.06 3.17 13.83
N LEU A 1004 -20.25 3.64 13.48
CA LEU A 1004 -20.49 4.56 12.40
C LEU A 1004 -21.07 5.88 12.92
N ILE A 1005 -20.37 6.97 12.64
CA ILE A 1005 -20.84 8.32 12.92
C ILE A 1005 -21.61 8.82 11.70
N LYS A 1006 -22.86 9.23 11.92
CA LYS A 1006 -23.76 9.80 10.90
C LYS A 1006 -24.36 11.09 11.43
N LEU A 1007 -23.77 12.21 11.05
CA LEU A 1007 -24.26 13.53 11.44
C LEU A 1007 -25.48 13.92 10.60
N LYS A 1008 -26.46 14.53 11.26
CA LYS A 1008 -27.64 15.20 10.68
C LYS A 1008 -27.49 16.72 10.70
N GLY A 1009 -26.53 17.23 11.46
CA GLY A 1009 -26.32 18.65 11.63
C GLY A 1009 -24.90 18.99 12.03
N TRP A 1010 -24.40 20.08 11.47
CA TRP A 1010 -23.13 20.69 11.85
C TRP A 1010 -23.35 22.08 12.43
N TRP A 1011 -22.67 22.39 13.54
CA TRP A 1011 -22.82 23.64 14.26
C TRP A 1011 -21.57 24.52 14.17
N VAL A 1012 -21.81 25.82 14.00
CA VAL A 1012 -20.80 26.87 14.12
C VAL A 1012 -21.32 27.95 15.06
N ASN A 1013 -20.44 28.58 15.82
CA ASN A 1013 -20.77 29.66 16.76
C ASN A 1013 -20.10 30.98 16.37
N ASN A 1014 -20.46 32.05 17.07
CA ASN A 1014 -19.85 33.37 16.94
C ASN A 1014 -18.97 33.74 18.17
N GLY A 1015 -18.34 32.74 18.79
CA GLY A 1015 -17.56 32.90 20.01
C GLY A 1015 -18.41 33.37 21.20
N ASN A 1016 -17.84 34.28 21.99
CA ASN A 1016 -18.50 34.91 23.14
C ASN A 1016 -19.32 36.18 22.77
N HIS A 1017 -19.47 36.49 21.48
CA HIS A 1017 -20.22 37.65 21.04
C HIS A 1017 -21.72 37.42 21.09
N THR A 1018 -22.43 38.35 21.72
CA THR A 1018 -23.89 38.38 21.74
C THR A 1018 -24.44 39.29 20.64
N ASN A 1019 -25.54 38.89 20.03
CA ASN A 1019 -26.25 39.65 19.01
C ASN A 1019 -27.71 39.88 19.44
N ILE A 1020 -28.33 40.94 18.92
CA ILE A 1020 -29.78 41.06 18.86
C ILE A 1020 -30.34 40.01 17.87
N TRP A 1021 -31.61 39.63 17.99
CA TRP A 1021 -32.17 38.51 17.23
C TRP A 1021 -32.03 38.69 15.71
N LEU A 1022 -32.35 39.88 15.18
CA LEU A 1022 -32.27 40.16 13.74
C LEU A 1022 -30.83 40.02 13.21
N ALA A 1023 -29.83 40.45 13.98
CA ALA A 1023 -28.42 40.32 13.62
C ALA A 1023 -27.95 38.86 13.71
N ALA A 1024 -28.41 38.10 14.71
CA ALA A 1024 -28.14 36.68 14.83
C ALA A 1024 -28.72 35.89 13.64
N ASN A 1025 -29.97 36.18 13.26
CA ASN A 1025 -30.65 35.55 12.15
C ASN A 1025 -29.96 35.87 10.80
N ALA A 1026 -29.64 37.14 10.57
CA ALA A 1026 -28.90 37.57 9.38
C ALA A 1026 -27.50 36.94 9.30
N LEU A 1027 -26.78 36.82 10.42
CA LEU A 1027 -25.45 36.22 10.48
C LEU A 1027 -25.47 34.75 10.04
N CYS A 1028 -26.48 33.98 10.46
CA CYS A 1028 -26.59 32.59 10.05
C CYS A 1028 -26.95 32.45 8.57
N HIS A 1029 -27.86 33.28 8.05
CA HIS A 1029 -28.25 33.27 6.63
C HIS A 1029 -27.17 33.82 5.67
N ALA A 1030 -26.30 34.72 6.13
CA ALA A 1030 -25.23 35.29 5.31
C ALA A 1030 -24.11 34.29 4.97
N LYS A 1031 -24.05 33.15 5.66
CA LYS A 1031 -23.15 32.04 5.32
C LYS A 1031 -23.78 31.25 4.17
N ASN A 1032 -23.34 31.50 2.92
CA ASN A 1032 -23.77 30.85 1.66
C ASN A 1032 -23.60 29.31 1.60
N ASP A 1033 -23.37 28.65 2.73
CA ASP A 1033 -23.07 27.23 2.87
C ASP A 1033 -24.24 26.41 3.44
N GLY A 1034 -25.44 26.99 3.58
CA GLY A 1034 -26.65 26.30 4.05
C GLY A 1034 -26.87 26.29 5.57
N TYR A 1035 -26.23 27.23 6.29
CA TYR A 1035 -26.49 27.44 7.72
C TYR A 1035 -27.72 28.30 7.94
N ASN A 1036 -28.50 27.99 8.98
CA ASN A 1036 -29.66 28.77 9.39
C ASN A 1036 -29.67 28.96 10.90
N LEU A 1037 -30.43 29.94 11.37
CA LEU A 1037 -30.70 30.07 12.81
C LEU A 1037 -31.50 28.83 13.25
N PRO A 1038 -31.03 28.10 14.28
CA PRO A 1038 -31.61 26.82 14.68
C PRO A 1038 -32.96 27.00 15.37
N GLY A 1039 -33.85 26.04 15.18
CA GLY A 1039 -35.03 25.90 16.03
C GLY A 1039 -34.74 25.42 17.46
N ILE A 1040 -35.72 25.53 18.37
CA ILE A 1040 -35.63 25.07 19.77
C ILE A 1040 -35.26 23.59 19.83
N THR A 1041 -35.92 22.75 19.02
CA THR A 1041 -35.70 21.30 19.00
C THR A 1041 -34.32 20.88 18.52
N HIS A 1042 -33.64 21.74 17.75
CA HIS A 1042 -32.25 21.51 17.37
C HIS A 1042 -31.29 21.83 18.51
N LEU A 1043 -31.61 22.80 19.36
CA LEU A 1043 -30.76 23.23 20.47
C LEU A 1043 -30.96 22.37 21.72
N THR A 1044 -32.20 21.98 22.05
CA THR A 1044 -32.54 21.20 23.26
C THR A 1044 -33.78 20.32 23.07
N SER A 1045 -33.86 19.23 23.84
CA SER A 1045 -35.09 18.42 23.99
C SER A 1045 -35.85 18.70 25.30
N GLY A 1046 -35.37 19.67 26.08
CA GLY A 1046 -35.97 20.13 27.33
C GLY A 1046 -34.93 20.35 28.43
N GLU A 1047 -35.35 21.05 29.48
CA GLU A 1047 -34.46 21.39 30.60
C GLU A 1047 -33.89 20.13 31.27
N ASN A 1048 -32.57 20.12 31.44
CA ASN A 1048 -31.76 19.04 31.99
C ASN A 1048 -31.94 17.68 31.29
N LYS A 1049 -32.46 17.67 30.06
CA LYS A 1049 -32.60 16.45 29.25
C LYS A 1049 -31.43 16.29 28.31
N ARG A 1050 -30.67 15.22 28.50
CA ARG A 1050 -29.60 14.77 27.60
C ARG A 1050 -30.15 13.67 26.70
N THR A 1051 -30.60 14.02 25.50
CA THR A 1051 -31.07 13.06 24.49
C THR A 1051 -30.44 13.34 23.14
N GLN A 1052 -30.22 12.29 22.35
CA GLN A 1052 -29.68 12.41 21.00
C GLN A 1052 -30.58 13.26 20.08
N GLY A 1053 -29.98 14.01 19.14
CA GLY A 1053 -30.68 14.79 18.10
C GLY A 1053 -30.75 16.30 18.33
N SER A 1054 -30.12 16.80 19.39
CA SER A 1054 -30.01 18.25 19.66
C SER A 1054 -28.63 18.59 20.24
N LEU A 1055 -28.18 19.84 20.07
CA LEU A 1055 -26.86 20.29 20.49
C LEU A 1055 -26.63 20.11 22.00
N TYR A 1056 -27.51 20.68 22.84
CA TYR A 1056 -27.45 20.48 24.30
C TYR A 1056 -27.74 19.03 24.67
N GLY A 1057 -28.66 18.37 23.97
CA GLY A 1057 -29.02 17.00 24.27
C GLY A 1057 -27.82 16.06 24.18
N GLU A 1058 -27.04 16.14 23.11
CA GLU A 1058 -25.85 15.30 22.88
C GLU A 1058 -24.64 15.77 23.68
N TRP A 1059 -24.33 17.07 23.65
CA TRP A 1059 -23.06 17.58 24.16
C TRP A 1059 -23.17 18.25 25.54
N GLY A 1060 -24.39 18.54 26.00
CA GLY A 1060 -24.64 19.24 27.25
C GLY A 1060 -24.22 20.69 27.18
N ASN A 1061 -23.64 21.19 28.27
CA ASN A 1061 -23.02 22.51 28.27
C ASN A 1061 -21.87 22.57 27.27
N VAL A 1062 -22.14 23.11 26.09
CA VAL A 1062 -21.17 23.27 24.99
C VAL A 1062 -19.97 24.14 25.37
N GLY A 1063 -20.11 24.98 26.40
CA GLY A 1063 -18.99 25.74 26.97
C GLY A 1063 -17.92 24.87 27.63
N ALA A 1064 -18.23 23.62 27.98
CA ALA A 1064 -17.23 22.65 28.45
C ALA A 1064 -16.20 22.27 27.38
N PHE A 1065 -16.48 22.56 26.10
CA PHE A 1065 -15.60 22.30 24.96
C PHE A 1065 -14.85 23.57 24.47
N SER A 1066 -15.04 24.70 25.16
CA SER A 1066 -14.61 26.04 24.75
C SER A 1066 -13.14 26.16 24.36
N SER A 1067 -12.25 25.37 24.98
CA SER A 1067 -10.80 25.38 24.68
C SER A 1067 -10.49 25.06 23.21
N ASN A 1068 -11.35 24.30 22.53
CA ASN A 1068 -11.16 23.87 21.15
C ASN A 1068 -12.32 24.24 20.21
N SER A 1069 -13.47 24.68 20.74
CA SER A 1069 -14.68 24.92 19.93
C SER A 1069 -15.16 26.37 19.87
N GLN A 1070 -14.58 27.27 20.69
CA GLN A 1070 -15.03 28.66 20.89
C GLN A 1070 -16.47 28.84 21.41
N PHE A 1071 -17.24 27.76 21.59
CA PHE A 1071 -18.54 27.83 22.24
C PHE A 1071 -18.40 28.30 23.69
N THR A 1072 -19.24 29.24 24.11
CA THR A 1072 -19.30 29.70 25.50
C THR A 1072 -20.59 29.27 26.19
N PRO A 1073 -20.58 29.09 27.53
CA PRO A 1073 -21.82 28.91 28.29
C PRO A 1073 -22.69 30.18 28.17
N GLY A 1074 -23.99 30.01 27.92
CA GLY A 1074 -24.93 31.13 27.82
C GLY A 1074 -26.18 30.79 27.02
N ALA A 1075 -27.05 31.79 26.86
CA ALA A 1075 -28.29 31.65 26.12
C ALA A 1075 -28.07 31.91 24.63
N TYR A 1076 -28.57 31.00 23.79
CA TYR A 1076 -28.44 31.04 22.33
C TYR A 1076 -29.79 31.25 21.67
N TRP A 1077 -29.86 32.20 20.73
CA TRP A 1077 -31.09 32.50 19.98
C TRP A 1077 -31.61 31.31 19.18
N THR A 1078 -32.93 31.21 19.08
CA THR A 1078 -33.64 30.28 18.19
C THR A 1078 -34.46 31.03 17.14
N SER A 1079 -34.91 30.33 16.10
CA SER A 1079 -35.69 30.90 15.00
C SER A 1079 -37.16 31.22 15.33
N GLU A 1080 -37.72 30.60 16.36
CA GLU A 1080 -39.13 30.69 16.70
C GLU A 1080 -39.44 31.87 17.62
N SER A 1081 -40.64 32.45 17.48
CA SER A 1081 -41.17 33.48 18.37
C SER A 1081 -42.29 32.95 19.27
N ASP A 1082 -42.46 33.59 20.43
CA ASP A 1082 -43.63 33.42 21.28
C ASP A 1082 -44.81 34.28 20.80
N ASP A 1083 -45.96 34.14 21.48
CA ASP A 1083 -47.20 34.87 21.16
C ASP A 1083 -47.10 36.40 21.37
N TYR A 1084 -45.99 36.89 21.92
CA TYR A 1084 -45.73 38.30 22.22
C TYR A 1084 -44.66 38.92 21.30
N SER A 1085 -44.35 38.28 20.16
CA SER A 1085 -43.33 38.73 19.21
C SER A 1085 -41.93 38.84 19.81
N ARG A 1086 -41.63 38.00 20.80
CA ARG A 1086 -40.28 37.80 21.36
C ARG A 1086 -39.74 36.48 20.83
N HIS A 1087 -38.45 36.40 20.53
CA HIS A 1087 -37.86 35.13 20.10
C HIS A 1087 -37.41 34.27 21.27
N TYR A 1088 -37.42 32.96 21.06
CA TYR A 1088 -36.95 32.01 22.05
C TYR A 1088 -35.41 31.96 22.05
N TYR A 1089 -34.85 31.62 23.21
CA TYR A 1089 -33.45 31.26 23.39
C TYR A 1089 -33.35 29.97 24.21
N VAL A 1090 -32.23 29.26 24.08
CA VAL A 1090 -31.91 28.09 24.89
C VAL A 1090 -30.67 28.37 25.73
N GLN A 1091 -30.81 28.24 27.05
CA GLN A 1091 -29.70 28.36 28.00
C GLN A 1091 -28.84 27.09 27.95
N MET A 1092 -27.65 27.16 27.34
CA MET A 1092 -26.79 25.99 27.14
C MET A 1092 -26.20 25.41 28.44
N LEU A 1093 -26.33 26.10 29.58
CA LEU A 1093 -25.93 25.52 30.86
C LEU A 1093 -26.89 24.41 31.33
N THR A 1094 -28.19 24.57 31.03
CA THR A 1094 -29.26 23.69 31.56
C THR A 1094 -30.17 23.12 30.48
N GLY A 1095 -30.08 23.59 29.23
CA GLY A 1095 -30.99 23.23 28.15
C GLY A 1095 -32.41 23.82 28.30
N MET A 1096 -32.59 24.76 29.22
CA MET A 1096 -33.88 25.44 29.46
C MET A 1096 -34.21 26.41 28.33
N THR A 1097 -35.46 26.40 27.88
CA THR A 1097 -35.98 27.34 26.89
C THR A 1097 -36.61 28.55 27.58
N GLY A 1098 -36.28 29.75 27.14
CA GLY A 1098 -36.93 31.00 27.54
C GLY A 1098 -37.20 31.89 26.32
N SER A 1099 -37.91 33.00 26.48
CA SER A 1099 -38.07 34.01 25.42
C SER A 1099 -37.70 35.40 25.92
N ASP A 1100 -37.19 36.24 25.03
CA ASP A 1100 -36.71 37.59 25.33
C ASP A 1100 -36.94 38.53 24.15
N ALA A 1101 -36.96 39.84 24.41
CA ALA A 1101 -37.15 40.85 23.37
C ALA A 1101 -36.06 40.74 22.28
N ASP A 1102 -36.41 41.02 21.03
CA ASP A 1102 -35.49 40.92 19.89
C ASP A 1102 -34.26 41.84 20.02
N SER A 1103 -34.35 42.89 20.83
CA SER A 1103 -33.26 43.81 21.15
C SER A 1103 -32.31 43.31 22.25
N SER A 1104 -32.63 42.19 22.91
CA SER A 1104 -31.79 41.63 23.96
C SER A 1104 -30.52 40.97 23.38
N PRO A 1105 -29.37 41.06 24.05
CA PRO A 1105 -28.15 40.42 23.60
C PRO A 1105 -28.12 38.94 24.00
N GLN A 1106 -28.16 38.02 23.03
CA GLN A 1106 -27.94 36.57 23.26
C GLN A 1106 -26.88 36.02 22.31
N LEU A 1107 -26.27 34.88 22.64
CA LEU A 1107 -25.27 34.23 21.81
C LEU A 1107 -25.88 33.69 20.52
N THR A 1108 -25.06 33.49 19.50
CA THR A 1108 -25.48 32.98 18.19
C THR A 1108 -24.74 31.69 17.85
N ALA A 1109 -25.50 30.65 17.54
CA ALA A 1109 -25.01 29.43 16.93
C ALA A 1109 -25.86 29.15 15.70
N CYS A 1110 -25.22 28.78 14.60
CA CYS A 1110 -25.86 28.46 13.35
C CYS A 1110 -25.74 26.96 13.09
N ARG A 1111 -26.80 26.36 12.55
CA ARG A 1111 -26.84 24.93 12.22
C ARG A 1111 -26.98 24.75 10.72
N LYS A 1112 -26.15 23.90 10.13
CA LYS A 1112 -26.31 23.38 8.78
C LYS A 1112 -26.85 21.96 8.86
N SER A 1113 -27.95 21.67 8.17
CA SER A 1113 -28.42 20.29 8.01
C SER A 1113 -27.49 19.55 7.06
N LEU A 1114 -27.11 18.33 7.46
CA LEU A 1114 -26.32 17.40 6.66
C LEU A 1114 -27.24 16.28 6.18
#